data_AF-A0A2E7EI39-F1
#
_entry.id   AF-A0A2E7EI39-F1
#
_cell.length_a   1.000
_cell.length_b   1.000
_cell.length_c   1.000
_cell.angle_alpha   90.00
_cell.angle_beta   90.00
_cell.angle_gamma   90.00
#
_symmetry.space_group_name_H-M   'P 1'
#
loop_
_entity.id
_entity.type
_entity.pdbx_description
1 polymer ?
#
loop_
_entity_poly.entity_id
_entity_poly.type
_entity_poly.pdbx_seq_one_letter_code
_entity_poly.pdbx_strand_id
1 'polypeptide(L)'
;MGICWIMSLCALKRKAMNHKTIWCSVLFCFLLTPFAIAQNPNCLDPVQAPFGPGGTWNVYQACLTKMKWADALEQARAFEFDGVAGNLASIHSAAENQFIHGLTGAGEHAWIGLTDRVGVAPGAQEGTFVWTSGEPLTYEKWRKKQPSNSSGTEDGVYLFRNASDWNDDETGYALNQPVPDAGSLNESNGKSYVSVHEYNLGAASPYPGIEASYALLPNPPFGGPAATTGNWSVIDYYGSLTVEPPINDVVDLLVGIQNQVIDSQSATAQIPTLTLADPDNAGVMSPSLKLEFGEGLFPYPSNDLTAATADDANFLSVAHGRIQPQEDGIYTIQVQSSEGFALRIQDATVLNVAGGGTYDPFGPGTIYFAGDTENSSTKATYDLKAGQAYDVEFLTWERSGGAFVEIVSQKGDEINDPSINPQWMALGDPSVLPEVDRMPTARLTGPLRVVNMNRIEEFDQVIEAARDIIYDNLDGPDAESNDATRFQFDDSNVDPKGCPFGEFNHDGNAEQWPNSSGNRDDFISGVFGTLQVDNGDAVLNENITVSFYVSSDDRSSFRIVGEDFEEASNIELFDLDGDESIVADQNGCQNSYVGVISLKEGVDYDFEGIHVERGGDAGMQVLAAVGNHIEEFDPIQFTLLQTDAIKFSRNVGMQLLSQTDGPIGDYNQNGQLDAEDLDLQALAIAGQDLSFDLNSDGTVDLVDRQVWVNDLKNSWMGDANLDGEFNSNDLVVVFQVGAFESGNPATWSEGDWNGDGSFTSSDFVVAFQGGGYENGLRPENGVIAVPEPSTLLLLLIAALFWLPTRVSRSV
;
A
#
# COMPACT_ATOMS: atom_id res chain seq x y z
N MET A 1 31.65 10.42 -29.22
CA MET A 1 32.74 11.13 -29.92
C MET A 1 33.27 12.22 -29.02
N GLY A 2 34.52 12.15 -28.55
CA GLY A 2 35.03 13.18 -27.62
C GLY A 2 36.39 12.92 -26.96
N ILE A 3 37.34 12.27 -27.64
CA ILE A 3 38.75 12.22 -27.19
C ILE A 3 39.62 12.73 -28.33
N CYS A 4 39.67 14.06 -28.51
CA CYS A 4 40.62 14.66 -29.47
C CYS A 4 40.84 16.17 -29.28
N TRP A 5 41.04 16.70 -28.06
CA TRP A 5 41.37 18.15 -27.91
C TRP A 5 42.37 18.53 -26.81
N ILE A 6 43.22 17.62 -26.29
CA ILE A 6 44.31 17.99 -25.35
C ILE A 6 45.67 17.37 -25.73
N MET A 7 46.01 17.33 -27.03
CA MET A 7 47.37 16.97 -27.48
C MET A 7 47.97 17.95 -28.51
N SER A 8 47.57 19.23 -28.49
CA SER A 8 48.02 20.22 -29.48
C SER A 8 48.71 21.48 -28.93
N LEU A 9 49.23 21.47 -27.69
CA LEU A 9 49.90 22.65 -27.12
C LEU A 9 51.31 22.43 -26.52
N CYS A 10 51.87 21.22 -26.54
CA CYS A 10 53.24 20.99 -26.03
C CYS A 10 54.34 20.87 -27.12
N ALA A 11 53.99 21.07 -28.39
CA ALA A 11 54.92 20.90 -29.51
C ALA A 11 55.24 22.19 -30.27
N LEU A 12 55.48 23.31 -29.58
CA LEU A 12 56.07 24.50 -30.25
C LEU A 12 56.82 25.41 -29.27
N LYS A 13 58.15 25.24 -29.25
CA LYS A 13 59.25 26.22 -29.06
C LYS A 13 60.39 25.67 -28.20
N ARG A 14 61.23 24.83 -28.81
CA ARG A 14 62.65 24.80 -28.46
C ARG A 14 63.34 26.00 -29.11
N LYS A 15 63.62 27.05 -28.33
CA LYS A 15 64.87 27.85 -28.45
C LYS A 15 64.94 28.91 -27.35
N ALA A 16 66.08 28.84 -26.63
CA ALA A 16 66.68 29.83 -25.74
C ALA A 16 65.96 30.10 -24.40
N MET A 17 66.55 29.61 -23.30
CA MET A 17 67.06 30.46 -22.21
C MET A 17 67.86 29.64 -21.17
N ASN A 18 68.77 30.36 -20.51
CA ASN A 18 70.00 29.92 -19.86
C ASN A 18 69.83 29.28 -18.47
N HIS A 19 70.80 28.43 -18.14
CA HIS A 19 71.13 27.96 -16.78
C HIS A 19 71.24 29.11 -15.78
N LYS A 20 70.24 29.30 -14.90
CA LYS A 20 70.39 29.86 -13.53
C LYS A 20 69.07 29.96 -12.73
N THR A 21 68.24 28.92 -12.72
CA THR A 21 67.23 28.71 -11.65
C THR A 21 66.84 27.24 -11.58
N ILE A 22 67.80 26.41 -11.17
CA ILE A 22 67.56 25.07 -10.67
C ILE A 22 67.63 25.24 -9.14
N TRP A 23 66.74 24.59 -8.38
CA TRP A 23 66.43 24.80 -6.95
C TRP A 23 65.17 25.63 -6.66
N CYS A 24 64.02 25.28 -7.24
CA CYS A 24 62.71 25.34 -6.54
C CYS A 24 61.55 24.57 -7.23
N SER A 25 61.82 23.63 -8.15
CA SER A 25 60.74 23.04 -8.99
C SER A 25 60.74 21.50 -9.04
N VAL A 26 61.42 20.82 -8.11
CA VAL A 26 61.42 19.35 -8.03
C VAL A 26 60.52 18.84 -6.88
N LEU A 27 59.90 19.73 -6.10
CA LEU A 27 59.01 19.34 -5.00
C LEU A 27 57.51 19.59 -5.23
N PHE A 28 57.10 20.04 -6.43
CA PHE A 28 55.70 20.44 -6.70
C PHE A 28 55.03 19.69 -7.87
N CYS A 29 55.58 18.54 -8.28
CA CYS A 29 55.02 17.69 -9.33
C CYS A 29 54.75 16.24 -8.88
N PHE A 30 54.54 16.02 -7.57
CA PHE A 30 54.16 14.71 -7.01
C PHE A 30 52.85 14.74 -6.21
N LEU A 31 52.03 15.81 -6.31
CA LEU A 31 50.79 15.96 -5.54
C LEU A 31 49.55 16.20 -6.40
N LEU A 32 49.53 15.70 -7.64
CA LEU A 32 48.29 15.56 -8.41
C LEU A 32 48.41 14.30 -9.29
N THR A 33 48.50 13.13 -8.64
CA THR A 33 47.95 11.93 -9.28
C THR A 33 46.43 12.11 -9.28
N PRO A 34 45.73 12.05 -10.42
CA PRO A 34 44.31 11.75 -10.35
C PRO A 34 44.18 10.45 -9.58
N PHE A 35 43.18 10.35 -8.70
CA PHE A 35 42.80 9.13 -8.00
C PHE A 35 42.88 7.95 -8.98
N ALA A 36 43.98 7.18 -8.90
CA ALA A 36 44.10 5.98 -9.68
C ALA A 36 43.26 4.96 -8.92
N ILE A 37 42.01 4.80 -9.35
CA ILE A 37 41.18 3.66 -8.96
C ILE A 37 42.04 2.43 -9.24
N ALA A 38 42.38 1.67 -8.21
CA ALA A 38 43.04 0.39 -8.39
C ALA A 38 42.02 -0.53 -9.10
N GLN A 39 42.04 -0.54 -10.45
CA GLN A 39 41.17 -1.43 -11.19
C GLN A 39 41.54 -2.87 -10.86
N ASN A 40 40.67 -3.54 -10.12
CA ASN A 40 40.73 -4.97 -9.93
C ASN A 40 40.22 -5.62 -11.22
N PRO A 41 41.06 -6.32 -12.00
CA PRO A 41 40.66 -6.87 -13.31
C PRO A 41 39.53 -7.91 -13.23
N ASN A 42 39.18 -8.38 -12.03
CA ASN A 42 38.18 -9.40 -11.78
C ASN A 42 36.87 -8.84 -11.19
N CYS A 43 36.77 -7.53 -11.00
CA CYS A 43 35.57 -6.86 -10.51
C CYS A 43 35.12 -5.77 -11.48
N LEU A 44 33.82 -5.47 -11.47
CA LEU A 44 33.24 -4.38 -12.22
C LEU A 44 33.74 -3.02 -11.69
N ASP A 45 33.51 -1.96 -12.46
CA ASP A 45 33.79 -0.61 -11.98
C ASP A 45 32.98 -0.32 -10.70
N PRO A 46 33.56 0.39 -9.72
CA PRO A 46 32.86 0.70 -8.49
C PRO A 46 31.69 1.64 -8.74
N VAL A 47 30.61 1.41 -8.01
CA VAL A 47 29.44 2.29 -7.94
C VAL A 47 29.25 2.76 -6.51
N GLN A 48 28.42 3.78 -6.28
CA GLN A 48 28.14 4.27 -4.93
C GLN A 48 26.66 4.55 -4.69
N ALA A 49 26.24 4.37 -3.45
CA ALA A 49 24.85 4.47 -3.02
C ALA A 49 24.76 4.91 -1.53
N PRO A 50 23.69 5.63 -1.14
CA PRO A 50 23.52 6.17 0.22
C PRO A 50 22.95 5.15 1.22
N PHE A 51 23.43 3.89 1.20
CA PHE A 51 22.95 2.84 2.11
C PHE A 51 23.79 2.67 3.39
N GLY A 52 24.84 3.47 3.56
CA GLY A 52 25.64 3.42 4.78
C GLY A 52 24.89 3.94 6.02
N PRO A 53 25.43 3.71 7.22
CA PRO A 53 24.80 4.10 8.48
C PRO A 53 24.37 5.57 8.51
N GLY A 54 23.07 5.81 8.72
CA GLY A 54 22.51 7.18 8.74
C GLY A 54 22.35 7.82 7.36
N GLY A 55 22.30 7.02 6.29
CA GLY A 55 22.14 7.51 4.90
C GLY A 55 23.44 7.99 4.25
N THR A 56 24.60 7.59 4.81
CA THR A 56 25.89 7.94 4.23
C THR A 56 26.17 7.17 2.94
N TRP A 57 27.00 7.75 2.08
CA TRP A 57 27.41 7.17 0.81
C TRP A 57 28.52 6.12 1.03
N ASN A 58 28.20 4.89 0.63
CA ASN A 58 29.14 3.75 0.56
C ASN A 58 29.48 3.43 -0.90
N VAL A 59 30.62 2.78 -1.10
CA VAL A 59 31.06 2.29 -2.41
C VAL A 59 30.86 0.79 -2.48
N TYR A 60 30.40 0.30 -3.63
CA TYR A 60 30.11 -1.11 -3.88
C TYR A 60 30.81 -1.57 -5.15
N GLN A 61 31.25 -2.81 -5.16
CA GLN A 61 31.93 -3.40 -6.30
C GLN A 61 31.60 -4.88 -6.44
N ALA A 62 30.98 -5.28 -7.56
CA ALA A 62 30.72 -6.68 -7.84
C ALA A 62 31.94 -7.37 -8.45
N CYS A 63 32.31 -8.52 -7.89
CA CYS A 63 33.44 -9.33 -8.28
C CYS A 63 32.96 -10.65 -8.91
N LEU A 64 33.14 -10.77 -10.22
CA LEU A 64 32.54 -11.84 -11.04
C LEU A 64 33.29 -13.17 -10.98
N THR A 65 34.41 -13.22 -10.26
CA THR A 65 35.13 -14.48 -10.05
C THR A 65 34.39 -15.31 -9.01
N LYS A 66 33.94 -16.51 -9.41
CA LYS A 66 33.27 -17.43 -8.50
C LYS A 66 34.25 -17.95 -7.47
N MET A 67 34.00 -17.63 -6.21
CA MET A 67 34.80 -18.04 -5.06
C MET A 67 33.88 -18.67 -4.03
N LYS A 68 34.46 -19.46 -3.14
CA LYS A 68 33.74 -19.94 -1.98
C LYS A 68 33.65 -18.83 -0.94
N TRP A 69 32.74 -18.97 0.01
CA TRP A 69 32.35 -17.84 0.86
C TRP A 69 33.53 -17.24 1.64
N ALA A 70 34.40 -18.05 2.25
CA ALA A 70 35.51 -17.48 3.03
C ALA A 70 36.64 -16.94 2.14
N ASP A 71 36.89 -17.55 0.97
CA ASP A 71 37.80 -16.99 -0.03
C ASP A 71 37.30 -15.62 -0.53
N ALA A 72 35.99 -15.48 -0.74
CA ALA A 72 35.36 -14.21 -1.11
C ALA A 72 35.46 -13.16 0.00
N LEU A 73 35.25 -13.56 1.26
CA LEU A 73 35.42 -12.68 2.42
C LEU A 73 36.87 -12.22 2.60
N GLU A 74 37.84 -13.13 2.48
CA GLU A 74 39.27 -12.79 2.54
C GLU A 74 39.65 -11.86 1.40
N GLN A 75 39.13 -12.12 0.19
CA GLN A 75 39.33 -11.24 -0.95
C GLN A 75 38.76 -9.84 -0.71
N ALA A 76 37.52 -9.73 -0.23
CA ALA A 76 36.89 -8.43 0.05
C ALA A 76 37.71 -7.61 1.06
N ARG A 77 38.18 -8.26 2.14
CA ARG A 77 39.00 -7.64 3.19
C ARG A 77 40.43 -7.30 2.76
N ALA A 78 40.93 -7.94 1.71
CA ALA A 78 42.26 -7.65 1.16
C ALA A 78 42.27 -6.44 0.22
N PHE A 79 41.10 -5.99 -0.25
CA PHE A 79 40.97 -4.80 -1.07
C PHE A 79 40.62 -3.57 -0.23
N GLU A 80 41.08 -2.41 -0.69
CA GLU A 80 40.84 -1.13 -0.04
C GLU A 80 40.37 -0.09 -1.05
N PHE A 81 39.42 0.75 -0.63
CA PHE A 81 39.01 1.96 -1.33
C PHE A 81 39.26 3.16 -0.42
N ASP A 82 40.03 4.14 -0.89
CA ASP A 82 40.42 5.33 -0.12
C ASP A 82 40.99 5.03 1.29
N GLY A 83 41.73 3.91 1.41
CA GLY A 83 42.31 3.46 2.67
C GLY A 83 41.33 2.76 3.64
N VAL A 84 40.09 2.50 3.21
CA VAL A 84 39.11 1.68 3.93
C VAL A 84 39.09 0.29 3.32
N ALA A 85 39.35 -0.73 4.15
CA ALA A 85 39.25 -2.12 3.74
C ALA A 85 37.80 -2.51 3.44
N GLY A 86 37.61 -3.25 2.36
CA GLY A 86 36.30 -3.74 1.97
C GLY A 86 35.81 -4.87 2.87
N ASN A 87 34.54 -5.22 2.71
CA ASN A 87 33.92 -6.40 3.29
C ASN A 87 32.92 -7.01 2.31
N LEU A 88 32.44 -8.22 2.56
CA LEU A 88 31.25 -8.69 1.85
C LEU A 88 30.05 -7.83 2.26
N ALA A 89 29.21 -7.49 1.29
CA ALA A 89 28.15 -6.50 1.48
C ALA A 89 27.16 -6.85 2.61
N SER A 90 26.80 -5.83 3.36
CA SER A 90 25.73 -5.81 4.36
C SER A 90 24.41 -5.40 3.69
N ILE A 91 23.26 -5.76 4.28
CA ILE A 91 21.95 -5.37 3.76
C ILE A 91 21.01 -4.97 4.91
N HIS A 92 20.54 -3.73 4.88
CA HIS A 92 19.74 -3.09 5.94
C HIS A 92 18.36 -2.64 5.47
N SER A 93 18.07 -2.74 4.18
CA SER A 93 16.78 -2.39 3.59
C SER A 93 16.47 -3.21 2.34
N ALA A 94 15.19 -3.21 1.93
CA ALA A 94 14.78 -3.80 0.66
C ALA A 94 15.48 -3.13 -0.53
N ALA A 95 15.57 -1.80 -0.53
CA ALA A 95 16.28 -1.01 -1.53
C ALA A 95 17.74 -1.46 -1.72
N GLU A 96 18.50 -1.53 -0.63
CA GLU A 96 19.90 -1.96 -0.66
C GLU A 96 20.03 -3.40 -1.19
N ASN A 97 19.13 -4.29 -0.80
CA ASN A 97 19.09 -5.68 -1.25
C ASN A 97 19.00 -5.80 -2.77
N GLN A 98 18.10 -5.01 -3.36
CA GLN A 98 17.87 -5.01 -4.80
C GLN A 98 19.00 -4.32 -5.56
N PHE A 99 19.52 -3.21 -5.02
CA PHE A 99 20.70 -2.55 -5.57
C PHE A 99 21.89 -3.53 -5.65
N ILE A 100 22.22 -4.22 -4.55
CA ILE A 100 23.31 -5.20 -4.51
C ILE A 100 23.05 -6.36 -5.48
N HIS A 101 21.82 -6.86 -5.54
CA HIS A 101 21.44 -7.91 -6.50
C HIS A 101 21.68 -7.45 -7.95
N GLY A 102 21.31 -6.21 -8.30
CA GLY A 102 21.52 -5.61 -9.62
C GLY A 102 22.98 -5.55 -10.06
N LEU A 103 23.93 -5.38 -9.12
CA LEU A 103 25.36 -5.32 -9.43
C LEU A 103 25.93 -6.66 -9.93
N THR A 104 25.28 -7.77 -9.59
CA THR A 104 25.82 -9.12 -9.80
C THR A 104 25.53 -9.70 -11.19
N GLY A 105 24.70 -9.01 -11.98
CA GLY A 105 24.29 -9.40 -13.32
C GLY A 105 23.19 -10.48 -13.34
N ALA A 106 22.40 -10.54 -14.41
CA ALA A 106 21.29 -11.49 -14.52
C ALA A 106 21.77 -12.95 -14.53
N GLY A 107 21.34 -13.74 -13.54
CA GLY A 107 21.48 -15.21 -13.54
C GLY A 107 22.58 -15.79 -12.64
N GLU A 108 23.30 -14.99 -11.85
CA GLU A 108 24.34 -15.48 -10.93
C GLU A 108 23.94 -15.36 -9.45
N HIS A 109 24.39 -16.32 -8.63
CA HIS A 109 24.30 -16.20 -7.17
C HIS A 109 25.45 -15.36 -6.65
N ALA A 110 25.21 -14.55 -5.62
CA ALA A 110 26.23 -13.70 -5.03
C ALA A 110 26.33 -13.88 -3.52
N TRP A 111 27.53 -14.15 -3.02
CA TRP A 111 27.80 -14.14 -1.58
C TRP A 111 27.63 -12.75 -0.99
N ILE A 112 27.00 -12.71 0.19
CA ILE A 112 26.86 -11.53 1.03
C ILE A 112 27.51 -11.79 2.40
N GLY A 113 27.68 -10.74 3.20
CA GLY A 113 28.46 -10.79 4.43
C GLY A 113 27.79 -11.46 5.63
N LEU A 114 26.61 -12.07 5.45
CA LEU A 114 25.82 -12.69 6.53
C LEU A 114 26.30 -14.12 6.80
N THR A 115 26.50 -14.45 8.07
CA THR A 115 26.95 -15.78 8.52
C THR A 115 26.52 -16.06 9.96
N ASP A 116 26.21 -17.31 10.28
CA ASP A 116 26.01 -17.78 11.66
C ASP A 116 27.21 -18.61 12.16
N ARG A 117 28.31 -18.60 11.39
CA ARG A 117 29.51 -19.35 11.72
C ARG A 117 30.25 -18.81 12.95
N VAL A 118 30.32 -19.64 13.98
CA VAL A 118 31.05 -19.35 15.21
C VAL A 118 32.50 -18.90 14.93
N GLY A 119 32.83 -17.70 15.39
CA GLY A 119 34.19 -17.16 15.37
C GLY A 119 34.57 -16.39 14.10
N VAL A 120 33.69 -16.29 13.10
CA VAL A 120 33.93 -15.45 11.91
C VAL A 120 33.59 -13.98 12.14
N ALA A 121 32.56 -13.72 12.96
CA ALA A 121 32.15 -12.40 13.39
C ALA A 121 31.73 -12.42 14.87
N PRO A 122 31.86 -11.29 15.61
CA PRO A 122 31.41 -11.21 16.99
C PRO A 122 29.92 -11.52 17.10
N GLY A 123 29.56 -12.48 17.95
CA GLY A 123 28.16 -12.87 18.17
C GLY A 123 27.63 -13.99 17.26
N ALA A 124 28.34 -14.35 16.19
CA ALA A 124 27.97 -15.47 15.31
C ALA A 124 27.89 -16.80 16.09
N GLN A 125 26.75 -17.45 16.03
CA GLN A 125 26.48 -18.78 16.60
C GLN A 125 25.51 -19.50 15.69
N GLU A 126 25.59 -20.83 15.62
CA GLU A 126 24.64 -21.66 14.86
C GLU A 126 23.18 -21.23 15.09
N GLY A 127 22.46 -20.90 14.01
CA GLY A 127 21.09 -20.38 14.04
C GLY A 127 20.96 -18.91 14.45
N THR A 128 22.07 -18.20 14.64
CA THR A 128 22.17 -16.76 14.95
C THR A 128 23.10 -16.09 13.93
N PHE A 129 22.50 -15.61 12.85
CA PHE A 129 23.20 -14.92 11.77
C PHE A 129 23.61 -13.50 12.16
N VAL A 130 24.82 -13.09 11.76
CA VAL A 130 25.36 -11.75 11.97
C VAL A 130 26.16 -11.29 10.75
N TRP A 131 26.23 -9.98 10.53
CA TRP A 131 27.05 -9.40 9.46
C TRP A 131 28.53 -9.44 9.82
N THR A 132 29.37 -9.83 8.86
CA THR A 132 30.84 -9.79 8.99
C THR A 132 31.41 -8.37 9.03
N SER A 133 30.60 -7.35 8.72
CA SER A 133 30.87 -5.92 8.95
C SER A 133 30.73 -5.51 10.42
N GLY A 134 29.98 -6.28 11.22
CA GLY A 134 29.64 -5.96 12.60
C GLY A 134 28.42 -5.04 12.74
N GLU A 135 27.79 -4.67 11.63
CA GLU A 135 26.54 -3.90 11.62
C GLU A 135 25.35 -4.75 12.13
N PRO A 136 24.29 -4.13 12.68
CA PRO A 136 23.13 -4.86 13.18
C PRO A 136 22.34 -5.49 12.03
N LEU A 137 21.77 -6.67 12.26
CA LEU A 137 20.81 -7.29 11.33
C LEU A 137 19.42 -6.67 11.56
N THR A 138 19.01 -5.73 10.70
CA THR A 138 17.70 -5.04 10.80
C THR A 138 16.72 -5.38 9.68
N TYR A 139 17.21 -6.07 8.64
CA TYR A 139 16.43 -6.46 7.48
C TYR A 139 16.75 -7.90 7.13
N GLU A 140 15.73 -8.67 6.77
CA GLU A 140 15.86 -10.08 6.40
C GLU A 140 14.95 -10.39 5.20
N LYS A 141 15.47 -11.07 4.18
CA LYS A 141 14.70 -11.49 2.99
C LYS A 141 14.90 -12.97 2.68
N TRP A 142 14.72 -13.83 3.67
CA TRP A 142 14.88 -15.27 3.50
C TRP A 142 13.90 -15.85 2.46
N ARG A 143 14.42 -16.74 1.63
CA ARG A 143 13.61 -17.55 0.73
C ARG A 143 12.70 -18.48 1.54
N LYS A 144 11.52 -18.83 1.00
CA LYS A 144 10.55 -19.70 1.68
C LYS A 144 11.23 -21.00 2.16
N LYS A 145 11.14 -21.25 3.49
CA LYS A 145 11.76 -22.37 4.23
C LYS A 145 13.27 -22.24 4.48
N GLN A 146 13.84 -21.04 4.35
CA GLN A 146 15.22 -20.73 4.74
C GLN A 146 15.25 -19.85 6.01
N PRO A 147 16.37 -19.84 6.76
CA PRO A 147 17.53 -20.72 6.60
C PRO A 147 17.20 -22.16 7.00
N SER A 148 17.70 -23.14 6.23
CA SER A 148 17.34 -24.56 6.40
C SER A 148 18.44 -25.39 7.05
N ASN A 149 19.66 -24.86 7.06
CA ASN A 149 20.87 -25.54 7.48
C ASN A 149 20.95 -26.98 6.97
N SER A 150 20.78 -27.15 5.65
CA SER A 150 20.81 -28.44 4.99
C SER A 150 22.13 -29.14 5.30
N SER A 151 22.06 -30.38 5.78
CA SER A 151 23.20 -31.19 6.23
C SER A 151 24.02 -30.66 7.42
N GLY A 152 23.63 -29.55 8.04
CA GLY A 152 24.30 -28.99 9.20
C GLY A 152 25.63 -28.29 8.86
N THR A 153 25.76 -27.72 7.66
CA THR A 153 27.02 -27.10 7.20
C THR A 153 26.82 -25.83 6.37
N GLU A 154 25.60 -25.28 6.37
CA GLU A 154 25.25 -24.11 5.56
C GLU A 154 25.42 -22.81 6.37
N ASP A 155 26.67 -22.36 6.53
CA ASP A 155 26.95 -21.21 7.41
C ASP A 155 27.07 -19.84 6.68
N GLY A 156 26.87 -19.80 5.36
CA GLY A 156 27.14 -18.62 4.53
C GLY A 156 25.96 -18.31 3.62
N VAL A 157 25.64 -17.04 3.49
CA VAL A 157 24.40 -16.61 2.83
C VAL A 157 24.68 -16.00 1.46
N TYR A 158 23.86 -16.37 0.47
CA TYR A 158 23.90 -15.78 -0.86
C TYR A 158 22.56 -15.15 -1.27
N LEU A 159 22.62 -14.16 -2.16
CA LEU A 159 21.48 -13.61 -2.91
C LEU A 159 21.12 -14.53 -4.08
N PHE A 160 19.86 -14.96 -4.15
CA PHE A 160 19.40 -15.86 -5.19
C PHE A 160 19.28 -15.15 -6.54
N ARG A 161 19.92 -15.74 -7.56
CA ARG A 161 20.05 -15.23 -8.92
C ARG A 161 18.79 -14.62 -9.57
N ASN A 162 17.59 -15.14 -9.25
CA ASN A 162 16.35 -14.77 -9.93
C ASN A 162 15.31 -14.02 -9.07
N ALA A 163 15.48 -13.92 -7.75
CA ALA A 163 14.43 -13.44 -6.84
C ALA A 163 14.94 -12.53 -5.71
N SER A 164 16.26 -12.26 -5.70
CA SER A 164 16.99 -11.49 -4.68
C SER A 164 16.73 -11.90 -3.22
N ASP A 165 16.09 -13.05 -3.00
CA ASP A 165 15.86 -13.68 -1.70
C ASP A 165 17.08 -14.47 -1.24
N TRP A 166 17.19 -14.71 0.07
CA TRP A 166 18.39 -15.23 0.70
C TRP A 166 18.31 -16.72 0.93
N ASN A 167 19.46 -17.39 0.81
CA ASN A 167 19.62 -18.80 1.11
C ASN A 167 20.97 -19.02 1.78
N ASP A 168 20.98 -19.77 2.87
CA ASP A 168 22.19 -20.31 3.49
C ASP A 168 22.69 -21.51 2.66
N ASP A 169 24.00 -21.63 2.50
CA ASP A 169 24.62 -22.71 1.70
C ASP A 169 25.97 -23.14 2.27
N GLU A 170 26.43 -24.30 1.82
CA GLU A 170 27.62 -24.97 2.31
C GLU A 170 28.87 -24.11 2.09
N THR A 171 29.40 -23.56 3.18
CA THR A 171 30.68 -22.84 3.18
C THR A 171 31.87 -23.78 3.13
N GLY A 172 31.64 -25.10 3.26
CA GLY A 172 32.66 -26.13 3.23
C GLY A 172 33.27 -26.50 4.59
N TYR A 173 32.65 -26.13 5.71
CA TYR A 173 33.07 -26.49 7.08
C TYR A 173 32.07 -27.45 7.75
N ALA A 174 32.53 -28.19 8.77
CA ALA A 174 31.67 -29.01 9.62
C ALA A 174 31.26 -28.23 10.89
N LEU A 175 30.04 -28.48 11.39
CA LEU A 175 29.51 -28.03 12.69
C LEU A 175 30.62 -27.91 13.76
N ASN A 176 30.77 -26.72 14.34
CA ASN A 176 31.62 -26.42 15.51
C ASN A 176 33.15 -26.55 15.34
N GLN A 177 33.72 -26.29 14.16
CA GLN A 177 35.18 -26.10 14.05
C GLN A 177 35.57 -24.65 14.41
N PRO A 178 36.21 -24.37 15.57
CA PRO A 178 36.79 -23.04 15.83
C PRO A 178 37.92 -22.76 14.83
N VAL A 179 37.94 -21.55 14.26
CA VAL A 179 38.92 -21.14 13.24
C VAL A 179 40.35 -21.26 13.80
N PRO A 180 41.27 -22.04 13.18
CA PRO A 180 42.70 -21.81 13.35
C PRO A 180 43.09 -20.58 12.52
N ASP A 181 43.95 -19.73 13.09
CA ASP A 181 44.48 -18.46 12.56
C ASP A 181 44.30 -18.20 11.05
N ALA A 182 43.83 -16.98 10.73
CA ALA A 182 43.62 -16.47 9.37
C ALA A 182 44.73 -16.93 8.39
N GLY A 183 44.34 -17.71 7.38
CA GLY A 183 45.24 -18.18 6.32
C GLY A 183 45.26 -19.70 6.04
N SER A 184 44.35 -20.49 6.61
CA SER A 184 44.26 -21.95 6.33
C SER A 184 42.82 -22.43 6.07
N LEU A 185 42.12 -21.75 5.17
CA LEU A 185 40.78 -22.12 4.71
C LEU A 185 40.91 -23.22 3.64
N ASN A 186 40.47 -24.45 3.91
CA ASN A 186 40.45 -25.53 2.92
C ASN A 186 39.03 -26.09 2.79
N GLU A 187 38.34 -25.67 1.72
CA GLU A 187 36.89 -25.78 1.58
C GLU A 187 36.49 -26.78 0.48
N SER A 188 37.04 -27.99 0.49
CA SER A 188 37.01 -28.91 -0.65
C SER A 188 35.62 -29.28 -1.20
N ASN A 189 34.52 -29.01 -0.48
CA ASN A 189 33.14 -29.31 -0.89
C ASN A 189 32.21 -28.08 -1.04
N GLY A 190 32.64 -26.88 -0.64
CA GLY A 190 31.79 -25.68 -0.65
C GLY A 190 31.43 -25.19 -2.07
N LYS A 191 30.29 -24.52 -2.20
CA LYS A 191 29.86 -23.91 -3.46
C LYS A 191 30.66 -22.64 -3.76
N SER A 192 30.70 -22.26 -5.04
CA SER A 192 31.40 -21.04 -5.47
C SER A 192 30.46 -20.12 -6.25
N TYR A 193 30.37 -18.88 -5.79
CA TYR A 193 29.47 -17.83 -6.27
C TYR A 193 30.24 -16.53 -6.48
N VAL A 194 29.66 -15.57 -7.19
CA VAL A 194 30.24 -14.23 -7.28
C VAL A 194 30.09 -13.51 -5.93
N SER A 195 30.64 -12.31 -5.78
CA SER A 195 30.52 -11.56 -4.51
C SER A 195 30.33 -10.07 -4.77
N VAL A 196 29.73 -9.38 -3.80
CA VAL A 196 29.67 -7.91 -3.79
C VAL A 196 30.49 -7.42 -2.61
N HIS A 197 31.47 -6.58 -2.91
CA HIS A 197 32.29 -5.91 -1.91
C HIS A 197 31.66 -4.57 -1.58
N GLU A 198 31.58 -4.27 -0.29
CA GLU A 198 31.16 -2.99 0.25
C GLU A 198 32.35 -2.31 0.93
N TYR A 199 32.50 -1.01 0.70
CA TYR A 199 33.44 -0.15 1.38
C TYR A 199 32.65 0.92 2.14
N ASN A 200 32.53 0.75 3.46
CA ASN A 200 31.78 1.67 4.31
C ASN A 200 32.63 2.90 4.63
N LEU A 201 32.42 3.96 3.84
CA LEU A 201 33.21 5.19 3.89
C LEU A 201 32.58 6.27 4.78
N GLY A 202 31.29 6.13 5.13
CA GLY A 202 30.59 7.10 5.97
C GLY A 202 30.52 8.51 5.37
N ALA A 203 30.54 8.64 4.04
CA ALA A 203 30.60 9.95 3.39
C ALA A 203 29.23 10.64 3.37
N ALA A 204 29.21 11.94 3.67
CA ALA A 204 27.97 12.74 3.66
C ALA A 204 27.46 13.07 2.23
N SER A 205 28.27 12.81 1.21
CA SER A 205 27.95 13.11 -0.20
C SER A 205 28.67 12.13 -1.13
N PRO A 206 28.22 11.94 -2.39
CA PRO A 206 28.88 11.07 -3.35
C PRO A 206 30.35 11.45 -3.58
N TYR A 207 31.22 10.45 -3.67
CA TYR A 207 32.62 10.58 -4.06
C TYR A 207 32.74 11.03 -5.53
N PRO A 208 33.53 12.07 -5.82
CA PRO A 208 33.75 12.51 -7.19
C PRO A 208 34.36 11.42 -8.08
N GLY A 209 33.76 11.17 -9.24
CA GLY A 209 34.30 10.26 -10.25
C GLY A 209 33.97 8.79 -10.06
N ILE A 210 33.15 8.43 -9.07
CA ILE A 210 32.48 7.14 -8.96
C ILE A 210 31.04 7.32 -9.45
N GLU A 211 30.54 6.37 -10.23
CA GLU A 211 29.15 6.39 -10.68
C GLU A 211 28.22 6.32 -9.46
N ALA A 212 27.54 7.43 -9.19
CA ALA A 212 26.52 7.49 -8.16
C ALA A 212 25.21 6.96 -8.74
N SER A 213 24.62 6.01 -8.04
CA SER A 213 23.29 5.54 -8.35
C SER A 213 22.28 6.48 -7.69
N TYR A 214 21.33 6.98 -8.48
CA TYR A 214 20.31 7.95 -8.07
C TYR A 214 18.92 7.37 -8.30
N ALA A 215 17.93 8.04 -7.70
CA ALA A 215 16.52 7.81 -8.04
C ALA A 215 16.33 7.97 -9.55
N LEU A 216 15.63 7.02 -10.15
CA LEU A 216 15.32 6.97 -11.56
C LEU A 216 14.51 8.18 -11.99
N LEU A 217 13.50 8.55 -11.21
CA LEU A 217 12.71 9.76 -11.43
C LEU A 217 13.26 10.90 -10.58
N PRO A 218 13.43 12.11 -11.15
CA PRO A 218 14.04 13.25 -10.46
C PRO A 218 13.16 13.75 -9.30
N ASN A 219 13.78 14.45 -8.36
CA ASN A 219 13.10 15.24 -7.34
C ASN A 219 13.61 16.70 -7.44
N PRO A 220 12.75 17.71 -7.72
CA PRO A 220 11.29 17.62 -7.88
C PRO A 220 10.84 16.78 -9.09
N PRO A 221 9.58 16.30 -9.12
CA PRO A 221 8.99 15.59 -10.25
C PRO A 221 9.04 16.40 -11.55
N PHE A 222 8.81 15.73 -12.67
CA PHE A 222 8.66 16.37 -13.96
C PHE A 222 7.50 17.38 -13.94
N GLY A 223 7.68 18.49 -14.66
CA GLY A 223 6.65 19.52 -14.74
C GLY A 223 5.47 19.12 -15.62
N GLY A 224 4.28 19.64 -15.32
CA GLY A 224 3.07 19.43 -16.11
C GLY A 224 1.96 20.41 -15.71
N PRO A 225 0.86 20.49 -16.50
CA PRO A 225 -0.31 21.26 -16.07
C PRO A 225 -0.90 20.65 -14.79
N ALA A 226 -1.47 21.50 -13.92
CA ALA A 226 -2.10 21.02 -12.70
C ALA A 226 -3.30 20.12 -13.00
N ALA A 227 -3.39 18.99 -12.31
CA ALA A 227 -4.54 18.11 -12.40
C ALA A 227 -5.79 18.74 -11.75
N THR A 228 -6.91 18.73 -12.46
CA THR A 228 -8.22 19.15 -11.93
C THR A 228 -8.80 18.09 -10.99
N THR A 229 -9.65 18.49 -10.04
CA THR A 229 -10.25 17.55 -9.08
C THR A 229 -10.92 16.39 -9.80
N GLY A 230 -10.60 15.15 -9.39
CA GLY A 230 -11.15 13.94 -9.99
C GLY A 230 -10.51 13.53 -11.32
N ASN A 231 -9.43 14.19 -11.77
CA ASN A 231 -8.75 13.86 -13.01
C ASN A 231 -7.23 13.79 -12.83
N TRP A 232 -6.60 12.92 -13.60
CA TRP A 232 -5.18 12.96 -13.94
C TRP A 232 -4.91 14.07 -14.93
N SER A 233 -3.76 14.71 -14.78
CA SER A 233 -3.17 15.57 -15.80
C SER A 233 -2.22 14.76 -16.66
N VAL A 234 -2.46 14.71 -17.97
CA VAL A 234 -1.62 13.96 -18.91
C VAL A 234 -1.03 14.91 -19.93
N ILE A 235 0.28 14.80 -20.17
CA ILE A 235 0.99 15.46 -21.27
C ILE A 235 1.71 14.41 -22.12
N ASP A 236 1.37 14.39 -23.40
CA ASP A 236 2.08 13.61 -24.40
C ASP A 236 3.09 14.50 -25.11
N TYR A 237 4.31 14.00 -25.28
CA TYR A 237 5.36 14.55 -26.12
C TYR A 237 5.56 13.66 -27.34
N TYR A 238 5.58 14.26 -28.53
CA TYR A 238 5.67 13.54 -29.80
C TYR A 238 6.45 14.33 -30.85
N GLY A 239 6.75 13.68 -31.99
CA GLY A 239 7.49 14.27 -33.11
C GLY A 239 8.64 13.37 -33.57
N SER A 240 9.77 13.96 -33.98
CA SER A 240 10.99 13.20 -34.31
C SER A 240 11.78 12.80 -33.05
N LEU A 241 11.08 12.26 -32.05
CA LEU A 241 11.70 11.69 -30.86
C LEU A 241 12.30 10.33 -31.22
N THR A 242 13.33 9.93 -30.50
CA THR A 242 13.88 8.57 -30.57
C THR A 242 13.99 8.10 -29.14
N VAL A 243 13.05 7.23 -28.75
CA VAL A 243 12.99 6.68 -27.40
C VAL A 243 13.65 5.31 -27.45
N GLU A 244 14.75 5.14 -26.72
CA GLU A 244 15.54 3.90 -26.72
C GLU A 244 15.80 3.48 -25.26
N PRO A 245 15.75 2.18 -24.94
CA PRO A 245 16.23 1.68 -23.64
C PRO A 245 17.76 1.85 -23.53
N PRO A 246 18.31 2.00 -22.31
CA PRO A 246 17.67 1.79 -21.00
C PRO A 246 16.81 2.99 -20.54
N ILE A 247 15.96 2.77 -19.53
CA ILE A 247 15.03 3.79 -19.00
C ILE A 247 15.70 5.13 -18.61
N ASN A 248 16.98 5.11 -18.20
CA ASN A 248 17.73 6.34 -17.90
C ASN A 248 17.82 7.27 -19.12
N ASP A 249 17.98 6.72 -20.33
CA ASP A 249 18.04 7.51 -21.56
C ASP A 249 16.68 8.16 -21.87
N VAL A 250 15.58 7.50 -21.49
CA VAL A 250 14.20 8.02 -21.59
C VAL A 250 13.99 9.19 -20.62
N VAL A 251 14.45 9.04 -19.38
CA VAL A 251 14.41 10.09 -18.36
C VAL A 251 15.25 11.30 -18.80
N ASP A 252 16.47 11.07 -19.30
CA ASP A 252 17.35 12.14 -19.82
C ASP A 252 16.73 12.86 -21.03
N LEU A 253 16.07 12.13 -21.93
CA LEU A 253 15.31 12.70 -23.05
C LEU A 253 14.21 13.65 -22.53
N LEU A 254 13.43 13.22 -21.54
CA LEU A 254 12.38 14.04 -20.95
C LEU A 254 12.93 15.30 -20.26
N VAL A 255 14.02 15.16 -19.50
CA VAL A 255 14.74 16.31 -18.90
C VAL A 255 15.17 17.29 -19.99
N GLY A 256 15.68 16.79 -21.13
CA GLY A 256 16.06 17.60 -22.28
C GLY A 256 14.88 18.34 -22.91
N ILE A 257 13.72 17.70 -23.03
CA ILE A 257 12.48 18.30 -23.52
C ILE A 257 12.01 19.42 -22.58
N GLN A 258 11.91 19.17 -21.28
CA GLN A 258 11.42 20.16 -20.31
C GLN A 258 12.34 21.37 -20.16
N ASN A 259 13.65 21.16 -20.36
CA ASN A 259 14.63 22.25 -20.41
C ASN A 259 14.72 22.95 -21.77
N GLN A 260 13.83 22.63 -22.72
CA GLN A 260 13.78 23.19 -24.07
C GLN A 260 15.10 23.02 -24.84
N VAL A 261 15.85 21.96 -24.54
CA VAL A 261 17.08 21.59 -25.24
C VAL A 261 16.77 20.70 -26.45
N ILE A 262 15.67 19.96 -26.39
CA ILE A 262 15.17 19.06 -27.43
C ILE A 262 13.80 19.57 -27.89
N ASP A 263 13.67 19.84 -29.19
CA ASP A 263 12.39 20.26 -29.77
C ASP A 263 11.41 19.07 -29.80
N SER A 264 10.23 19.26 -29.22
CA SER A 264 9.11 18.32 -29.29
C SER A 264 7.80 19.06 -29.53
N GLN A 265 6.77 18.33 -29.95
CA GLN A 265 5.40 18.79 -29.86
C GLN A 265 4.77 18.21 -28.60
N SER A 266 3.76 18.88 -28.05
CA SER A 266 3.03 18.38 -26.90
C SER A 266 1.53 18.59 -27.00
N ALA A 267 0.77 17.70 -26.38
CA ALA A 267 -0.66 17.80 -26.20
C ALA A 267 -1.03 17.36 -24.79
N THR A 268 -2.10 17.92 -24.24
CA THR A 268 -2.46 17.74 -22.83
C THR A 268 -3.92 17.35 -22.69
N ALA A 269 -4.22 16.45 -21.76
CA ALA A 269 -5.58 16.06 -21.38
C ALA A 269 -5.77 16.05 -19.87
N GLN A 270 -7.05 16.03 -19.47
CA GLN A 270 -7.50 15.74 -18.12
C GLN A 270 -8.40 14.51 -18.22
N ILE A 271 -8.05 13.43 -17.54
CA ILE A 271 -8.77 12.14 -17.63
C ILE A 271 -9.08 11.58 -16.25
N PRO A 272 -10.26 10.99 -16.02
CA PRO A 272 -10.67 10.50 -14.71
C PRO A 272 -9.89 9.25 -14.27
N THR A 273 -9.35 8.48 -15.22
CA THR A 273 -8.58 7.27 -14.96
C THR A 273 -7.36 7.25 -15.86
N LEU A 274 -6.27 6.66 -15.38
CA LEU A 274 -5.04 6.50 -16.18
C LEU A 274 -5.04 5.15 -16.92
N THR A 275 -6.07 4.97 -17.76
CA THR A 275 -6.22 3.84 -18.69
C THR A 275 -6.32 4.39 -20.10
N LEU A 276 -5.23 4.27 -20.86
CA LEU A 276 -5.03 4.91 -22.15
C LEU A 276 -4.78 3.87 -23.25
N ALA A 277 -5.46 4.03 -24.38
CA ALA A 277 -5.27 3.19 -25.55
C ALA A 277 -5.21 4.01 -26.84
N ASP A 278 -4.41 3.55 -27.79
CA ASP A 278 -4.40 4.08 -29.16
C ASP A 278 -5.70 3.66 -29.90
N PRO A 279 -6.45 4.62 -30.49
CA PRO A 279 -7.69 4.32 -31.22
C PRO A 279 -7.51 3.45 -32.49
N ASP A 280 -6.33 3.41 -33.10
CA ASP A 280 -6.09 2.75 -34.39
C ASP A 280 -5.55 1.32 -34.27
N ASN A 281 -5.16 0.88 -33.07
CA ASN A 281 -4.62 -0.46 -32.87
C ASN A 281 -5.07 -1.05 -31.53
N ALA A 282 -6.14 -1.86 -31.58
CA ALA A 282 -6.55 -2.72 -30.49
C ALA A 282 -5.51 -3.85 -30.29
N GLY A 283 -4.36 -3.51 -29.70
CA GLY A 283 -3.53 -4.48 -29.00
C GLY A 283 -4.40 -5.28 -28.05
N VAL A 284 -4.16 -6.58 -27.93
CA VAL A 284 -5.02 -7.50 -27.19
C VAL A 284 -5.06 -7.08 -25.73
N MET A 285 -6.06 -6.27 -25.33
CA MET A 285 -6.46 -6.11 -23.93
C MET A 285 -6.64 -7.52 -23.37
N SER A 286 -6.08 -7.77 -22.18
CA SER A 286 -6.08 -9.11 -21.62
C SER A 286 -7.50 -9.69 -21.65
N PRO A 287 -7.70 -10.97 -22.00
CA PRO A 287 -9.02 -11.60 -21.92
C PRO A 287 -9.57 -11.64 -20.47
N SER A 288 -8.73 -11.35 -19.48
CA SER A 288 -8.99 -11.52 -18.05
C SER A 288 -9.50 -10.26 -17.36
N LEU A 289 -9.26 -9.09 -17.94
CA LEU A 289 -9.63 -7.79 -17.39
C LEU A 289 -10.11 -6.90 -18.54
N LYS A 290 -11.17 -7.32 -19.24
CA LYS A 290 -11.96 -6.36 -20.03
C LYS A 290 -12.80 -5.55 -19.05
N LEU A 291 -12.16 -4.64 -18.33
CA LEU A 291 -12.90 -3.68 -17.57
C LEU A 291 -13.66 -2.80 -18.56
N GLU A 292 -15.00 -2.83 -18.52
CA GLU A 292 -15.89 -2.00 -19.35
C GLU A 292 -15.83 -0.50 -18.98
N PHE A 293 -14.74 -0.04 -18.36
CA PHE A 293 -14.54 1.35 -17.99
C PHE A 293 -14.02 2.12 -19.20
N GLY A 294 -14.65 3.25 -19.49
CA GLY A 294 -14.41 4.01 -20.72
C GLY A 294 -12.94 4.28 -20.99
N GLU A 295 -12.43 3.75 -22.11
CA GLU A 295 -11.05 3.95 -22.55
C GLU A 295 -10.81 5.44 -22.85
N GLY A 296 -9.82 6.03 -22.19
CA GLY A 296 -9.30 7.34 -22.55
C GLY A 296 -8.40 7.22 -23.78
N LEU A 297 -8.50 8.17 -24.72
CA LEU A 297 -7.55 8.25 -25.83
C LEU A 297 -6.33 9.07 -25.39
N PHE A 298 -5.15 8.67 -25.83
CA PHE A 298 -3.93 9.48 -25.68
C PHE A 298 -4.15 10.91 -26.24
N PRO A 299 -3.73 11.97 -25.53
CA PRO A 299 -4.02 13.36 -25.90
C PRO A 299 -3.40 13.88 -27.20
N TYR A 300 -2.52 13.15 -27.89
CA TYR A 300 -1.93 13.64 -29.15
C TYR A 300 -3.01 14.00 -30.20
N PRO A 301 -2.76 15.01 -31.08
CA PRO A 301 -3.78 15.49 -32.01
C PRO A 301 -4.24 14.39 -32.97
N SER A 302 -5.46 13.89 -32.77
CA SER A 302 -6.09 12.81 -33.55
C SER A 302 -6.46 13.19 -34.99
N ASN A 303 -5.92 14.28 -35.53
CA ASN A 303 -6.22 14.78 -36.87
C ASN A 303 -5.34 14.17 -37.98
N ASP A 304 -4.54 13.14 -37.68
CA ASP A 304 -3.82 12.34 -38.67
C ASP A 304 -4.44 10.97 -38.98
N LEU A 305 -5.74 10.78 -38.68
CA LEU A 305 -6.55 9.62 -39.12
C LEU A 305 -6.66 9.47 -40.66
N THR A 306 -5.95 10.29 -41.44
CA THR A 306 -5.96 10.26 -42.91
C THR A 306 -4.61 9.93 -43.54
N ALA A 307 -3.52 9.90 -42.77
CA ALA A 307 -2.24 9.40 -43.24
C ALA A 307 -2.00 8.02 -42.63
N ALA A 308 -2.24 6.96 -43.42
CA ALA A 308 -1.83 5.58 -43.13
C ALA A 308 -0.29 5.38 -43.09
N THR A 309 0.46 6.41 -42.66
CA THR A 309 1.93 6.48 -42.58
C THR A 309 2.44 7.38 -41.45
N ALA A 310 1.58 7.96 -40.61
CA ALA A 310 2.02 8.56 -39.35
C ALA A 310 2.14 7.43 -38.33
N ASP A 311 3.34 6.89 -38.24
CA ASP A 311 3.76 5.85 -37.30
C ASP A 311 3.35 6.30 -35.88
N ASP A 312 2.46 5.53 -35.26
CA ASP A 312 1.89 5.56 -33.89
C ASP A 312 2.96 5.32 -32.81
N ALA A 313 4.16 5.79 -33.09
CA ALA A 313 5.42 5.36 -32.54
C ALA A 313 6.29 6.56 -32.16
N ASN A 314 7.11 6.40 -31.14
CA ASN A 314 8.04 7.42 -30.63
C ASN A 314 7.32 8.59 -29.94
N PHE A 315 6.45 8.26 -28.98
CA PHE A 315 5.93 9.23 -28.04
C PHE A 315 6.36 8.90 -26.61
N LEU A 316 6.24 9.92 -25.77
CA LEU A 316 6.49 9.86 -24.34
C LEU A 316 5.33 10.56 -23.62
N SER A 317 4.71 9.90 -22.67
CA SER A 317 3.61 10.48 -21.88
C SER A 317 4.02 10.60 -20.42
N VAL A 318 3.71 11.75 -19.84
CA VAL A 318 3.82 11.99 -18.40
C VAL A 318 2.43 12.25 -17.87
N ALA A 319 2.05 11.54 -16.82
CA ALA A 319 0.80 11.74 -16.12
C ALA A 319 1.05 12.06 -14.65
N HIS A 320 0.30 13.02 -14.13
CA HIS A 320 0.31 13.40 -12.73
C HIS A 320 -1.10 13.27 -12.16
N GLY A 321 -1.19 12.71 -10.97
CA GLY A 321 -2.42 12.63 -10.22
C GLY A 321 -2.11 12.61 -8.74
N ARG A 322 -3.15 12.76 -7.93
CA ARG A 322 -3.04 12.70 -6.47
C ARG A 322 -4.07 11.71 -5.96
N ILE A 323 -3.62 10.67 -5.29
CA ILE A 323 -4.46 9.56 -4.83
C ILE A 323 -4.65 9.64 -3.33
N GLN A 324 -5.83 9.25 -2.84
CA GLN A 324 -6.08 9.12 -1.40
C GLN A 324 -6.75 7.77 -1.10
N PRO A 325 -6.08 6.86 -0.36
CA PRO A 325 -6.69 5.63 0.13
C PRO A 325 -7.78 5.96 1.15
N GLN A 326 -8.86 5.17 1.14
CA GLN A 326 -9.96 5.35 2.11
C GLN A 326 -9.80 4.48 3.36
N GLU A 327 -8.87 3.52 3.34
CA GLU A 327 -8.60 2.63 4.46
C GLU A 327 -7.10 2.37 4.60
N ASP A 328 -6.66 2.10 5.82
CA ASP A 328 -5.29 1.67 6.07
C ASP A 328 -5.07 0.26 5.52
N GLY A 329 -3.87 0.02 4.99
CA GLY A 329 -3.36 -1.33 4.75
C GLY A 329 -2.56 -1.47 3.47
N ILE A 330 -2.35 -2.72 3.08
CA ILE A 330 -1.62 -3.05 1.86
C ILE A 330 -2.53 -2.87 0.66
N TYR A 331 -2.06 -2.14 -0.34
CA TYR A 331 -2.66 -2.01 -1.65
C TYR A 331 -1.75 -2.64 -2.70
N THR A 332 -2.33 -3.38 -3.63
CA THR A 332 -1.64 -3.85 -4.84
C THR A 332 -2.00 -2.92 -6.00
N ILE A 333 -0.98 -2.41 -6.68
CA ILE A 333 -1.10 -1.65 -7.92
C ILE A 333 -0.52 -2.50 -9.05
N GLN A 334 -1.29 -2.68 -10.11
CA GLN A 334 -0.86 -3.37 -11.31
C GLN A 334 -0.79 -2.38 -12.48
N VAL A 335 0.34 -2.41 -13.18
CA VAL A 335 0.55 -1.69 -14.42
C VAL A 335 0.68 -2.70 -15.55
N GLN A 336 -0.14 -2.54 -16.57
CA GLN A 336 0.03 -3.19 -17.87
C GLN A 336 0.38 -2.11 -18.88
N SER A 337 1.41 -2.37 -19.68
CA SER A 337 1.91 -1.43 -20.70
C SER A 337 2.39 -2.21 -21.92
N SER A 338 2.17 -1.67 -23.12
CA SER A 338 2.70 -2.23 -24.38
C SER A 338 4.22 -2.30 -24.35
N GLU A 339 4.86 -1.21 -23.95
CA GLU A 339 6.30 -1.07 -23.76
C GLU A 339 6.61 -0.64 -22.32
N GLY A 340 7.57 0.28 -22.14
CA GLY A 340 8.11 0.63 -20.85
C GLY A 340 7.35 1.72 -20.11
N PHE A 341 7.47 1.69 -18.78
CA PHE A 341 6.87 2.68 -17.90
C PHE A 341 7.73 2.91 -16.64
N ALA A 342 7.47 4.00 -15.94
CA ALA A 342 7.82 4.21 -14.54
C ALA A 342 6.63 4.83 -13.79
N LEU A 343 6.31 4.33 -12.60
CA LEU A 343 5.27 4.84 -11.72
C LEU A 343 5.89 5.13 -10.36
N ARG A 344 5.74 6.36 -9.87
CA ARG A 344 6.16 6.75 -8.52
C ARG A 344 4.98 7.23 -7.71
N ILE A 345 4.84 6.67 -6.50
CA ILE A 345 3.99 7.20 -5.44
C ILE A 345 4.90 7.86 -4.42
N GLN A 346 4.82 9.19 -4.32
CA GLN A 346 5.63 9.96 -3.38
C GLN A 346 5.25 9.60 -1.94
N ASP A 347 6.23 9.60 -1.05
CA ASP A 347 6.07 9.25 0.38
C ASP A 347 5.52 7.84 0.67
N ALA A 348 5.49 6.96 -0.35
CA ALA A 348 5.21 5.55 -0.19
C ALA A 348 6.49 4.70 -0.35
N THR A 349 6.44 3.46 0.15
CA THR A 349 7.51 2.47 -0.05
C THR A 349 6.95 1.21 -0.69
N VAL A 350 7.61 0.74 -1.74
CA VAL A 350 7.31 -0.53 -2.40
C VAL A 350 7.71 -1.68 -1.48
N LEU A 351 6.77 -2.56 -1.15
CA LEU A 351 6.99 -3.72 -0.30
C LEU A 351 7.44 -4.94 -1.11
N ASN A 352 6.70 -5.25 -2.17
CA ASN A 352 6.97 -6.37 -3.08
C ASN A 352 6.66 -5.97 -4.51
N VAL A 353 7.39 -6.56 -5.47
CA VAL A 353 7.11 -6.45 -6.92
C VAL A 353 7.07 -7.84 -7.54
N ALA A 354 6.15 -8.06 -8.47
CA ALA A 354 6.03 -9.26 -9.30
C ALA A 354 5.69 -8.88 -10.74
N GLY A 355 5.81 -9.82 -11.67
CA GLY A 355 5.58 -9.58 -13.10
C GLY A 355 6.86 -9.24 -13.85
N GLY A 356 6.75 -8.47 -14.94
CA GLY A 356 7.88 -8.10 -15.80
C GLY A 356 8.71 -6.92 -15.28
N GLY A 357 8.11 -6.03 -14.47
CA GLY A 357 8.79 -4.87 -13.89
C GLY A 357 9.56 -5.14 -12.61
N THR A 358 10.22 -4.09 -12.12
CA THR A 358 10.98 -4.03 -10.87
C THR A 358 10.67 -2.72 -10.14
N TYR A 359 11.24 -2.49 -8.96
CA TYR A 359 11.25 -1.18 -8.31
C TYR A 359 12.62 -0.52 -8.35
N ASP A 360 12.64 0.80 -8.21
CA ASP A 360 13.84 1.62 -8.11
C ASP A 360 14.31 1.67 -6.64
N PRO A 361 15.48 1.13 -6.31
CA PRO A 361 15.99 1.13 -4.94
C PRO A 361 16.34 2.53 -4.42
N PHE A 362 16.45 3.54 -5.28
CA PHE A 362 16.78 4.92 -4.88
C PHE A 362 15.56 5.85 -4.84
N GLY A 363 14.45 5.42 -5.43
CA GLY A 363 13.12 6.02 -5.31
C GLY A 363 12.19 5.01 -4.63
N PRO A 364 12.11 4.97 -3.29
CA PRO A 364 11.48 3.85 -2.57
C PRO A 364 10.01 3.60 -2.93
N GLY A 365 9.31 4.59 -3.46
CA GLY A 365 7.93 4.48 -3.95
C GLY A 365 7.79 4.26 -5.46
N THR A 366 8.87 3.95 -6.17
CA THR A 366 8.93 3.93 -7.64
C THR A 366 9.06 2.51 -8.18
N ILE A 367 8.17 2.14 -9.10
CA ILE A 367 8.25 0.92 -9.92
C ILE A 367 8.48 1.26 -11.38
N TYR A 368 9.14 0.39 -12.12
CA TYR A 368 9.38 0.60 -13.54
C TYR A 368 9.56 -0.70 -14.31
N PHE A 369 9.34 -0.61 -15.62
CA PHE A 369 9.65 -1.65 -16.59
C PHE A 369 10.34 -0.99 -17.78
N ALA A 370 11.52 -1.48 -18.13
CA ALA A 370 12.35 -0.91 -19.20
C ALA A 370 12.36 -1.76 -20.48
N GLY A 371 11.43 -2.71 -20.62
CA GLY A 371 11.46 -3.72 -21.69
C GLY A 371 10.64 -3.35 -22.94
N ASP A 372 11.03 -3.94 -24.08
CA ASP A 372 10.48 -3.69 -25.42
C ASP A 372 9.47 -4.76 -25.89
N THR A 373 8.76 -5.43 -24.98
CA THR A 373 7.92 -6.60 -25.33
C THR A 373 6.55 -6.58 -24.68
N GLU A 374 5.55 -7.07 -25.45
CA GLU A 374 4.13 -7.07 -25.14
C GLU A 374 3.80 -7.45 -23.68
N ASN A 375 3.31 -6.45 -22.94
CA ASN A 375 2.73 -6.48 -21.60
C ASN A 375 3.72 -6.70 -20.44
N SER A 376 3.99 -5.62 -19.71
CA SER A 376 4.78 -5.65 -18.48
C SER A 376 4.15 -6.49 -17.34
N SER A 377 2.81 -6.54 -17.25
CA SER A 377 2.05 -7.21 -16.18
C SER A 377 2.64 -7.02 -14.77
N THR A 378 3.12 -5.80 -14.50
CA THR A 378 3.88 -5.50 -13.27
C THR A 378 2.92 -5.28 -12.12
N LYS A 379 3.10 -5.99 -11.01
CA LYS A 379 2.36 -5.79 -9.76
C LYS A 379 3.30 -5.28 -8.69
N ALA A 380 2.85 -4.33 -7.88
CA ALA A 380 3.58 -3.86 -6.72
C ALA A 380 2.66 -3.64 -5.53
N THR A 381 3.16 -3.92 -4.33
CA THR A 381 2.42 -3.71 -3.08
C THR A 381 2.98 -2.52 -2.30
N TYR A 382 2.09 -1.73 -1.71
CA TYR A 382 2.41 -0.55 -0.91
C TYR A 382 1.59 -0.59 0.39
N ASP A 383 2.17 -0.18 1.52
CA ASP A 383 1.40 0.12 2.73
C ASP A 383 0.96 1.60 2.68
N LEU A 384 -0.32 1.83 2.46
CA LEU A 384 -0.89 3.17 2.32
C LEU A 384 -1.86 3.47 3.47
N LYS A 385 -1.98 4.75 3.84
CA LYS A 385 -2.77 5.21 4.98
C LYS A 385 -4.05 5.89 4.53
N ALA A 386 -5.14 5.58 5.23
CA ALA A 386 -6.44 6.19 5.04
C ALA A 386 -6.35 7.71 5.21
N GLY A 387 -6.93 8.46 4.29
CA GLY A 387 -6.95 9.92 4.36
C GLY A 387 -5.60 10.61 4.07
N GLN A 388 -4.49 9.87 3.96
CA GLN A 388 -3.23 10.44 3.48
C GLN A 388 -3.30 10.62 1.96
N ALA A 389 -3.01 11.83 1.49
CA ALA A 389 -2.89 12.09 0.06
C ALA A 389 -1.46 11.75 -0.40
N TYR A 390 -1.36 11.06 -1.54
CA TYR A 390 -0.09 10.71 -2.17
C TYR A 390 -0.05 11.27 -3.58
N ASP A 391 1.02 11.97 -3.93
CA ASP A 391 1.25 12.39 -5.30
C ASP A 391 1.79 11.23 -6.13
N VAL A 392 1.21 11.04 -7.31
CA VAL A 392 1.56 9.99 -8.25
C VAL A 392 2.07 10.61 -9.54
N GLU A 393 3.25 10.16 -9.95
CA GLU A 393 3.82 10.46 -11.25
C GLU A 393 3.94 9.18 -12.05
N PHE A 394 3.49 9.22 -13.28
CA PHE A 394 3.56 8.09 -14.20
C PHE A 394 4.19 8.54 -15.52
N LEU A 395 5.18 7.77 -15.97
CA LEU A 395 5.89 7.93 -17.22
C LEU A 395 5.65 6.68 -18.05
N THR A 396 5.28 6.83 -19.31
CA THR A 396 5.22 5.72 -20.28
C THR A 396 5.75 6.17 -21.62
N TRP A 397 6.28 5.25 -22.40
CA TRP A 397 6.72 5.53 -23.77
C TRP A 397 6.31 4.41 -24.72
N GLU A 398 6.27 4.78 -26.00
CA GLU A 398 6.05 3.85 -27.09
C GLU A 398 7.03 4.16 -28.22
N ARG A 399 7.67 3.14 -28.77
CA ARG A 399 8.70 3.21 -29.81
C ARG A 399 8.19 2.66 -31.13
N SER A 400 7.28 1.68 -31.13
CA SER A 400 6.72 1.13 -32.37
C SER A 400 5.50 0.24 -32.17
N GLY A 401 4.42 0.48 -32.92
CA GLY A 401 3.21 -0.34 -32.90
C GLY A 401 2.11 0.28 -32.05
N GLY A 402 1.14 -0.54 -31.63
CA GLY A 402 -0.01 -0.04 -30.87
C GLY A 402 0.33 0.21 -29.41
N ALA A 403 0.04 1.41 -28.93
CA ALA A 403 0.25 1.78 -27.55
C ALA A 403 -0.95 1.44 -26.66
N PHE A 404 -0.68 0.86 -25.49
CA PHE A 404 -1.68 0.77 -24.42
C PHE A 404 -1.02 0.88 -23.05
N VAL A 405 -1.73 1.49 -22.12
CA VAL A 405 -1.43 1.50 -20.69
C VAL A 405 -2.72 1.29 -19.90
N GLU A 406 -2.67 0.36 -18.95
CA GLU A 406 -3.71 0.16 -17.96
C GLU A 406 -3.07 0.15 -16.57
N ILE A 407 -3.57 1.01 -15.68
CA ILE A 407 -3.16 1.05 -14.29
C ILE A 407 -4.36 0.77 -13.42
N VAL A 408 -4.31 -0.32 -12.68
CA VAL A 408 -5.37 -0.73 -11.76
C VAL A 408 -4.82 -0.91 -10.35
N SER A 409 -5.70 -0.77 -9.37
CA SER A 409 -5.39 -0.93 -7.96
C SER A 409 -6.45 -1.77 -7.27
N GLN A 410 -6.04 -2.41 -6.18
CA GLN A 410 -6.95 -3.07 -5.25
C GLN A 410 -6.35 -3.10 -3.84
N LYS A 411 -7.21 -3.19 -2.83
CA LYS A 411 -6.78 -3.44 -1.46
C LYS A 411 -6.45 -4.93 -1.28
N GLY A 412 -5.30 -5.22 -0.66
CA GLY A 412 -4.79 -6.58 -0.41
C GLY A 412 -3.37 -6.79 -0.93
N ASP A 413 -2.68 -7.81 -0.40
CA ASP A 413 -1.37 -8.27 -0.89
C ASP A 413 -1.55 -9.43 -1.88
N GLU A 414 -1.71 -9.09 -3.15
CA GLU A 414 -2.02 -10.05 -4.21
C GLU A 414 -0.80 -10.75 -4.80
N ILE A 415 0.39 -10.35 -4.33
CA ILE A 415 1.64 -11.01 -4.67
C ILE A 415 1.82 -12.22 -3.74
N ASN A 416 1.60 -12.03 -2.44
CA ASN A 416 1.81 -13.08 -1.44
C ASN A 416 0.54 -13.87 -1.08
N ASP A 417 -0.64 -13.29 -1.25
CA ASP A 417 -1.95 -13.93 -1.00
C ASP A 417 -2.92 -13.76 -2.19
N PRO A 418 -2.69 -14.49 -3.31
CA PRO A 418 -3.53 -14.41 -4.51
C PRO A 418 -4.89 -15.14 -4.36
N SER A 419 -5.32 -15.48 -3.13
CA SER A 419 -6.58 -16.20 -2.87
C SER A 419 -7.80 -15.28 -2.65
N ILE A 420 -7.55 -13.97 -2.66
CA ILE A 420 -8.58 -12.93 -2.71
C ILE A 420 -9.17 -12.92 -4.13
N ASN A 421 -10.49 -12.83 -4.27
CA ASN A 421 -11.12 -12.64 -5.58
C ASN A 421 -10.89 -11.18 -5.97
N PRO A 422 -9.94 -10.87 -6.86
CA PRO A 422 -9.40 -9.52 -6.95
C PRO A 422 -10.42 -8.58 -7.59
N GLN A 423 -10.81 -7.53 -6.88
CA GLN A 423 -11.68 -6.45 -7.39
C GLN A 423 -10.78 -5.31 -7.88
N TRP A 424 -10.15 -5.52 -9.04
CA TRP A 424 -9.30 -4.51 -9.66
C TRP A 424 -10.12 -3.31 -10.14
N MET A 425 -9.65 -2.11 -9.85
CA MET A 425 -10.25 -0.87 -10.32
C MET A 425 -9.22 0.02 -10.97
N ALA A 426 -9.61 0.77 -12.00
CA ALA A 426 -8.72 1.74 -12.63
C ALA A 426 -8.23 2.77 -11.60
N LEU A 427 -6.93 3.08 -11.64
CA LEU A 427 -6.33 3.99 -10.69
C LEU A 427 -6.89 5.39 -10.90
N GLY A 428 -7.62 5.87 -9.89
CA GLY A 428 -8.25 7.17 -9.89
C GLY A 428 -9.74 7.20 -10.30
N ASP A 429 -10.34 6.04 -10.56
CA ASP A 429 -11.76 5.95 -10.93
C ASP A 429 -12.69 6.64 -9.91
N PRO A 430 -13.42 7.69 -10.29
CA PRO A 430 -14.32 8.43 -9.43
C PRO A 430 -15.66 7.72 -9.18
N SER A 431 -15.90 6.54 -9.77
CA SER A 431 -17.05 5.68 -9.44
C SER A 431 -17.04 5.17 -7.98
N VAL A 432 -16.08 5.66 -7.19
CA VAL A 432 -16.04 5.53 -5.73
C VAL A 432 -16.40 6.87 -5.07
N LEU A 433 -17.65 7.29 -5.24
CA LEU A 433 -18.44 7.91 -4.18
C LEU A 433 -19.65 7.00 -3.99
N PRO A 434 -20.01 6.72 -2.73
CA PRO A 434 -20.42 5.40 -2.27
C PRO A 434 -21.57 4.82 -3.09
N GLU A 435 -21.28 3.87 -3.97
CA GLU A 435 -22.18 2.74 -4.14
C GLU A 435 -21.60 1.62 -3.30
N VAL A 436 -22.12 1.54 -2.08
CA VAL A 436 -21.96 0.41 -1.19
C VAL A 436 -22.59 -0.77 -1.93
N ASP A 437 -21.82 -1.49 -2.73
CA ASP A 437 -22.16 -2.86 -3.10
C ASP A 437 -21.69 -3.82 -2.00
N ARG A 438 -21.94 -3.41 -0.74
CA ARG A 438 -22.38 -4.38 0.24
C ARG A 438 -23.85 -4.51 -0.08
N MET A 439 -24.30 -5.59 -0.72
CA MET A 439 -25.73 -5.85 -0.63
C MET A 439 -26.05 -5.93 0.87
N PRO A 440 -26.86 -5.01 1.41
CA PRO A 440 -27.26 -5.07 2.80
C PRO A 440 -27.95 -6.41 3.01
N THR A 441 -27.35 -7.31 3.80
CA THR A 441 -27.85 -8.69 3.83
C THR A 441 -27.59 -9.42 5.14
N ALA A 442 -28.34 -10.50 5.32
CA ALA A 442 -28.09 -11.50 6.35
C ALA A 442 -27.15 -12.57 5.79
N ARG A 443 -26.14 -12.96 6.57
CA ARG A 443 -25.18 -14.03 6.22
C ARG A 443 -25.18 -15.12 7.28
N LEU A 444 -24.86 -16.35 6.89
CA LEU A 444 -24.59 -17.41 7.86
C LEU A 444 -23.21 -17.20 8.49
N THR A 445 -23.11 -17.38 9.81
CA THR A 445 -21.81 -17.32 10.53
C THR A 445 -21.16 -18.68 10.74
N GLY A 446 -21.85 -19.74 10.32
CA GLY A 446 -21.36 -21.11 10.28
C GLY A 446 -22.21 -21.97 9.34
N PRO A 447 -21.83 -23.23 9.09
CA PRO A 447 -22.65 -24.13 8.30
C PRO A 447 -23.99 -24.40 8.98
N LEU A 448 -25.01 -24.67 8.17
CA LEU A 448 -26.33 -25.12 8.60
C LEU A 448 -26.26 -26.57 9.03
N ARG A 449 -26.87 -26.89 10.16
CA ARG A 449 -27.23 -28.27 10.49
C ARG A 449 -28.62 -28.55 9.92
N VAL A 450 -28.71 -29.50 9.01
CA VAL A 450 -29.98 -29.98 8.48
C VAL A 450 -30.28 -31.34 9.11
N VAL A 451 -31.53 -31.59 9.47
CA VAL A 451 -32.01 -32.83 10.09
C VAL A 451 -33.25 -33.31 9.37
N ASN A 452 -33.22 -34.50 8.79
CA ASN A 452 -34.34 -35.08 8.05
C ASN A 452 -34.96 -36.28 8.77
N MET A 453 -36.28 -36.40 8.68
CA MET A 453 -37.08 -37.46 9.29
C MET A 453 -37.97 -38.16 8.24
N ASN A 454 -37.68 -39.44 7.96
CA ASN A 454 -38.24 -40.21 6.84
C ASN A 454 -39.38 -41.20 7.20
N ARG A 455 -40.09 -40.99 8.32
CA ARG A 455 -41.05 -42.00 8.79
C ARG A 455 -42.12 -41.52 9.80
N ILE A 456 -42.97 -40.59 9.38
CA ILE A 456 -44.11 -40.19 10.21
C ILE A 456 -45.38 -40.75 9.57
N GLU A 457 -45.87 -41.88 10.10
CA GLU A 457 -47.08 -42.57 9.62
C GLU A 457 -48.39 -41.74 9.79
N GLU A 458 -48.29 -40.52 10.32
CA GLU A 458 -49.40 -39.58 10.52
C GLU A 458 -49.30 -38.41 9.52
N PHE A 459 -49.67 -38.69 8.28
CA PHE A 459 -49.69 -37.71 7.20
C PHE A 459 -50.88 -36.74 7.33
N ASP A 460 -50.91 -35.89 8.37
CA ASP A 460 -51.59 -34.57 8.38
C ASP A 460 -50.91 -33.54 9.32
N GLN A 461 -49.60 -33.70 9.63
CA GLN A 461 -48.92 -32.79 10.56
C GLN A 461 -48.89 -31.34 10.05
N VAL A 462 -49.34 -30.44 10.92
CA VAL A 462 -49.13 -28.99 10.84
C VAL A 462 -47.70 -28.66 11.30
N ILE A 463 -47.19 -27.48 10.94
CA ILE A 463 -45.81 -27.05 11.25
C ILE A 463 -45.44 -27.23 12.74
N GLU A 464 -46.33 -26.93 13.67
CA GLU A 464 -46.07 -27.12 15.11
C GLU A 464 -45.72 -28.58 15.45
N ALA A 465 -46.52 -29.52 14.96
CA ALA A 465 -46.31 -30.94 15.25
C ALA A 465 -45.09 -31.50 14.52
N ALA A 466 -44.79 -30.99 13.33
CA ALA A 466 -43.57 -31.29 12.60
C ALA A 466 -42.32 -30.87 13.38
N ARG A 467 -42.33 -29.66 13.93
CA ARG A 467 -41.27 -29.12 14.78
C ARG A 467 -41.04 -29.99 16.02
N ASP A 468 -42.11 -30.33 16.75
CA ASP A 468 -42.00 -31.19 17.94
C ASP A 468 -41.31 -32.53 17.63
N ILE A 469 -41.64 -33.14 16.48
CA ILE A 469 -41.02 -34.39 16.05
C ILE A 469 -39.53 -34.22 15.76
N ILE A 470 -39.13 -33.12 15.10
CA ILE A 470 -37.72 -32.80 14.84
C ILE A 470 -36.96 -32.66 16.16
N TYR A 471 -37.49 -31.91 17.13
CA TYR A 471 -36.82 -31.70 18.41
C TYR A 471 -36.73 -32.98 19.26
N ASP A 472 -37.78 -33.80 19.28
CA ASP A 472 -37.78 -35.08 19.99
C ASP A 472 -36.74 -36.08 19.43
N ASN A 473 -36.36 -35.91 18.15
CA ASN A 473 -35.48 -36.83 17.44
C ASN A 473 -34.18 -36.20 16.96
N LEU A 474 -33.87 -34.96 17.37
CA LEU A 474 -32.74 -34.17 16.85
C LEU A 474 -31.40 -34.93 16.91
N ASP A 475 -31.22 -35.74 17.96
CA ASP A 475 -30.03 -36.57 18.20
C ASP A 475 -30.33 -38.09 18.13
N GLY A 476 -31.47 -38.45 17.54
CA GLY A 476 -31.98 -39.82 17.44
C GLY A 476 -31.34 -40.64 16.31
N PRO A 477 -31.44 -41.99 16.34
CA PRO A 477 -30.87 -42.86 15.31
C PRO A 477 -31.57 -42.78 13.95
N ASP A 478 -32.78 -42.20 13.90
CA ASP A 478 -33.58 -42.02 12.70
C ASP A 478 -33.39 -40.62 12.06
N ALA A 479 -32.64 -39.73 12.71
CA ALA A 479 -32.28 -38.41 12.19
C ALA A 479 -31.02 -38.51 11.32
N GLU A 480 -31.16 -38.13 10.05
CA GLU A 480 -30.04 -37.94 9.14
C GLU A 480 -29.63 -36.48 9.15
N SER A 481 -28.35 -36.18 9.42
CA SER A 481 -27.84 -34.82 9.44
C SER A 481 -26.65 -34.59 8.52
N ASN A 482 -26.64 -33.45 7.85
CA ASN A 482 -25.50 -32.92 7.11
C ASN A 482 -25.27 -31.44 7.44
N ASP A 483 -24.04 -31.01 7.20
CA ASP A 483 -23.66 -29.60 7.26
C ASP A 483 -23.80 -29.02 5.84
N ALA A 484 -24.63 -27.99 5.67
CA ALA A 484 -24.84 -27.30 4.41
C ALA A 484 -24.36 -25.84 4.51
N THR A 485 -23.81 -25.28 3.44
CA THR A 485 -23.30 -23.90 3.47
C THR A 485 -24.32 -22.87 2.99
N ARG A 486 -25.51 -23.31 2.56
CA ARG A 486 -26.54 -22.44 1.96
C ARG A 486 -27.94 -22.95 2.25
N PHE A 487 -28.87 -22.03 2.49
CA PHE A 487 -30.28 -22.34 2.73
C PHE A 487 -31.02 -22.42 1.38
N GLN A 488 -30.64 -23.38 0.55
CA GLN A 488 -31.33 -23.73 -0.70
C GLN A 488 -31.21 -25.24 -0.94
N PHE A 489 -32.32 -25.93 -0.74
CA PHE A 489 -32.40 -27.39 -0.83
C PHE A 489 -33.40 -27.84 -1.88
N ASP A 490 -33.05 -28.90 -2.61
CA ASP A 490 -33.83 -29.51 -3.68
C ASP A 490 -33.58 -31.04 -3.67
N ASP A 491 -34.57 -31.87 -3.99
CA ASP A 491 -34.43 -33.33 -4.08
C ASP A 491 -33.95 -33.83 -5.47
N SER A 492 -33.69 -32.91 -6.41
CA SER A 492 -33.05 -33.11 -7.72
C SER A 492 -33.83 -33.92 -8.76
N ASN A 493 -35.06 -34.33 -8.48
CA ASN A 493 -35.93 -34.93 -9.49
C ASN A 493 -36.52 -33.83 -10.35
N VAL A 494 -35.85 -33.49 -11.46
CA VAL A 494 -36.38 -32.53 -12.42
C VAL A 494 -37.57 -33.16 -13.17
N ASP A 495 -38.78 -33.15 -12.60
CA ASP A 495 -40.00 -33.43 -13.38
C ASP A 495 -40.24 -32.24 -14.33
N PRO A 496 -40.39 -32.44 -15.64
CA PRO A 496 -40.80 -31.39 -16.58
C PRO A 496 -42.18 -30.75 -16.30
N LYS A 497 -42.85 -31.10 -15.19
CA LYS A 497 -44.08 -30.47 -14.67
C LYS A 497 -43.99 -30.01 -13.20
N GLY A 498 -42.84 -30.14 -12.55
CA GLY A 498 -42.58 -29.76 -11.16
C GLY A 498 -42.61 -28.26 -10.93
N CYS A 499 -42.86 -27.83 -9.69
CA CYS A 499 -43.07 -26.42 -9.33
C CYS A 499 -41.92 -25.55 -9.88
N PRO A 500 -42.20 -24.51 -10.69
CA PRO A 500 -41.16 -23.76 -11.37
C PRO A 500 -40.46 -22.84 -10.36
N PHE A 501 -39.51 -23.33 -9.56
CA PHE A 501 -38.60 -22.51 -8.75
C PHE A 501 -38.10 -21.37 -9.65
N GLY A 502 -38.67 -20.19 -9.47
CA GLY A 502 -38.70 -19.17 -10.51
C GLY A 502 -37.30 -18.65 -10.76
N GLU A 503 -36.82 -18.73 -12.00
CA GLU A 503 -35.68 -18.03 -12.62
C GLU A 503 -34.34 -17.85 -11.86
N PHE A 504 -34.19 -18.37 -10.65
CA PHE A 504 -32.94 -18.44 -9.92
C PHE A 504 -32.28 -19.77 -10.24
N ASN A 505 -31.52 -19.74 -11.33
CA ASN A 505 -30.51 -20.71 -11.76
C ASN A 505 -30.61 -22.09 -11.08
N HIS A 506 -31.13 -23.06 -11.82
CA HIS A 506 -30.72 -24.46 -11.65
C HIS A 506 -29.28 -24.59 -12.18
N ASP A 507 -28.33 -23.89 -11.56
CA ASP A 507 -26.90 -23.91 -11.90
C ASP A 507 -26.21 -25.19 -11.43
N GLY A 508 -26.99 -26.21 -11.03
CA GLY A 508 -26.51 -27.52 -10.58
C GLY A 508 -25.87 -27.49 -9.20
N ASN A 509 -25.91 -26.35 -8.51
CA ASN A 509 -25.27 -26.16 -7.21
C ASN A 509 -26.20 -26.45 -6.01
N ALA A 510 -27.51 -26.62 -6.24
CA ALA A 510 -28.49 -27.37 -5.41
C ALA A 510 -27.88 -28.17 -4.24
N GLU A 511 -28.06 -27.81 -2.96
CA GLU A 511 -27.73 -28.79 -1.91
C GLU A 511 -28.82 -29.86 -1.95
N GLN A 512 -28.42 -31.12 -2.13
CA GLN A 512 -29.39 -32.20 -2.14
C GLN A 512 -29.85 -32.51 -0.72
N TRP A 513 -31.16 -32.70 -0.53
CA TRP A 513 -31.63 -33.26 0.72
C TRP A 513 -30.95 -34.63 0.98
N PRO A 514 -30.48 -34.91 2.21
CA PRO A 514 -29.80 -36.16 2.60
C PRO A 514 -30.40 -37.51 2.16
N ASN A 515 -31.62 -37.55 1.62
CA ASN A 515 -32.30 -38.78 1.22
C ASN A 515 -32.66 -38.81 -0.28
N SER A 516 -31.67 -38.88 -1.16
CA SER A 516 -31.87 -39.15 -2.60
C SER A 516 -32.06 -40.65 -2.93
N SER A 517 -32.20 -41.52 -1.91
CA SER A 517 -32.25 -42.98 -2.09
C SER A 517 -33.69 -43.56 -2.13
N GLY A 518 -34.49 -43.05 -3.06
CA GLY A 518 -35.62 -43.76 -3.66
C GLY A 518 -37.02 -43.44 -3.12
N ASN A 519 -37.84 -42.82 -3.99
CA ASN A 519 -39.31 -42.70 -3.95
C ASN A 519 -39.93 -42.49 -2.56
N ARG A 520 -39.44 -41.52 -1.79
CA ARG A 520 -40.12 -41.10 -0.57
C ARG A 520 -40.32 -39.60 -0.62
N ASP A 521 -41.40 -39.21 -1.27
CA ASP A 521 -41.81 -37.84 -1.50
C ASP A 521 -42.42 -37.18 -0.24
N ASP A 522 -42.54 -37.91 0.88
CA ASP A 522 -43.08 -37.37 2.13
C ASP A 522 -42.02 -37.41 3.25
N PHE A 523 -41.59 -36.25 3.72
CA PHE A 523 -40.59 -36.12 4.80
C PHE A 523 -40.77 -34.81 5.58
N ILE A 524 -40.09 -34.72 6.72
CA ILE A 524 -39.96 -33.49 7.50
C ILE A 524 -38.49 -33.16 7.67
N SER A 525 -38.15 -31.90 7.46
CA SER A 525 -36.79 -31.39 7.63
C SER A 525 -36.76 -30.23 8.62
N GLY A 526 -35.75 -30.21 9.48
CA GLY A 526 -35.37 -29.08 10.30
C GLY A 526 -34.02 -28.52 9.83
N VAL A 527 -33.95 -27.22 9.61
CA VAL A 527 -32.75 -26.49 9.20
C VAL A 527 -32.39 -25.51 10.30
N PHE A 528 -31.18 -25.63 10.84
CA PHE A 528 -30.72 -24.85 11.99
C PHE A 528 -29.40 -24.18 11.65
N GLY A 529 -29.23 -22.93 12.09
CA GLY A 529 -27.98 -22.21 11.88
C GLY A 529 -27.93 -20.92 12.69
N THR A 530 -26.82 -20.21 12.51
CA THR A 530 -26.61 -18.88 13.10
C THR A 530 -26.37 -17.89 11.96
N LEU A 531 -26.96 -16.71 12.07
CA LEU A 531 -26.80 -15.64 11.10
C LEU A 531 -26.41 -14.31 11.75
N GLN A 532 -25.86 -13.40 10.94
CA GLN A 532 -25.62 -12.00 11.27
C GLN A 532 -26.21 -11.11 10.18
N VAL A 533 -26.65 -9.91 10.56
CA VAL A 533 -27.16 -8.88 9.65
C VAL A 533 -26.24 -7.65 9.62
N ASP A 534 -26.14 -6.98 8.47
CA ASP A 534 -25.28 -5.81 8.22
C ASP A 534 -25.94 -4.93 7.16
N ASN A 535 -26.21 -3.66 7.48
CA ASN A 535 -26.84 -2.72 6.55
C ASN A 535 -25.84 -2.02 5.61
N GLY A 536 -24.55 -2.22 5.85
CA GLY A 536 -23.45 -1.71 5.06
C GLY A 536 -22.88 -0.35 5.46
N ASP A 537 -23.38 0.31 6.52
CA ASP A 537 -23.03 1.68 6.90
C ASP A 537 -21.87 1.80 7.92
N ALA A 538 -21.34 0.65 8.36
CA ALA A 538 -20.26 0.51 9.35
C ALA A 538 -20.60 0.94 10.79
N VAL A 539 -21.89 1.14 11.11
CA VAL A 539 -22.39 1.39 12.46
C VAL A 539 -22.83 0.07 13.09
N LEU A 540 -22.04 -0.44 14.04
CA LEU A 540 -22.37 -1.70 14.72
C LEU A 540 -23.39 -1.52 15.85
N ASN A 541 -24.17 -2.58 16.13
CA ASN A 541 -25.15 -2.68 17.21
C ASN A 541 -26.38 -1.76 17.11
N GLU A 542 -26.66 -1.19 15.94
CA GLU A 542 -27.94 -0.53 15.70
C GLU A 542 -29.04 -1.51 15.28
N ASN A 543 -30.30 -1.11 15.47
CA ASN A 543 -31.43 -1.91 15.03
C ASN A 543 -31.70 -1.63 13.55
N ILE A 544 -31.62 -2.66 12.72
CA ILE A 544 -31.87 -2.59 11.29
C ILE A 544 -33.10 -3.45 10.94
N THR A 545 -33.93 -2.96 10.02
CA THR A 545 -35.07 -3.71 9.51
C THR A 545 -34.58 -4.67 8.42
N VAL A 546 -34.98 -5.93 8.49
CA VAL A 546 -34.62 -6.97 7.53
C VAL A 546 -35.87 -7.71 7.07
N SER A 547 -35.96 -7.96 5.77
CA SER A 547 -36.98 -8.79 5.16
C SER A 547 -36.40 -10.15 4.80
N PHE A 548 -37.09 -11.22 5.20
CA PHE A 548 -36.78 -12.59 4.81
C PHE A 548 -37.84 -13.11 3.84
N TYR A 549 -37.43 -13.47 2.63
CA TYR A 549 -38.28 -14.14 1.66
C TYR A 549 -38.06 -15.64 1.76
N VAL A 550 -39.15 -16.37 2.02
CA VAL A 550 -39.16 -17.83 2.10
C VAL A 550 -39.99 -18.37 0.94
N SER A 551 -39.46 -19.38 0.27
CA SER A 551 -40.16 -20.11 -0.79
C SER A 551 -39.99 -21.59 -0.55
N SER A 552 -41.10 -22.33 -0.49
CA SER A 552 -41.09 -23.79 -0.38
C SER A 552 -42.08 -24.47 -1.32
N ASP A 553 -41.82 -25.73 -1.64
CA ASP A 553 -42.87 -26.68 -1.99
C ASP A 553 -43.48 -27.25 -0.70
N ASP A 554 -44.81 -27.39 -0.71
CA ASP A 554 -45.64 -27.59 0.47
C ASP A 554 -45.30 -26.69 1.66
N ARG A 555 -45.34 -27.21 2.89
CA ARG A 555 -45.47 -26.39 4.09
C ARG A 555 -44.11 -26.03 4.63
N SER A 556 -43.97 -24.78 5.06
CA SER A 556 -42.74 -24.32 5.68
C SER A 556 -42.98 -23.33 6.81
N SER A 557 -41.94 -23.16 7.62
CA SER A 557 -41.82 -22.03 8.52
C SER A 557 -40.37 -21.59 8.62
N PHE A 558 -40.19 -20.33 8.99
CA PHE A 558 -38.88 -19.76 9.30
C PHE A 558 -39.03 -18.81 10.49
N ARG A 559 -38.09 -18.90 11.44
CA ARG A 559 -38.06 -18.02 12.61
C ARG A 559 -36.63 -17.71 13.05
N ILE A 560 -36.48 -16.54 13.65
CA ILE A 560 -35.28 -16.14 14.39
C ILE A 560 -35.54 -16.42 15.86
N VAL A 561 -34.69 -17.23 16.50
CA VAL A 561 -34.96 -17.74 17.85
C VAL A 561 -34.88 -16.61 18.87
N GLY A 562 -35.97 -16.38 19.59
CA GLY A 562 -36.08 -15.33 20.62
C GLY A 562 -36.35 -13.93 20.07
N GLU A 563 -36.68 -13.79 18.79
CA GLU A 563 -37.04 -12.52 18.16
C GLU A 563 -38.35 -12.66 17.39
N ASP A 564 -39.19 -11.61 17.43
CA ASP A 564 -40.53 -11.61 16.82
C ASP A 564 -40.50 -10.96 15.44
N PHE A 565 -41.11 -11.62 14.44
CA PHE A 565 -41.46 -10.94 13.20
C PHE A 565 -42.56 -9.90 13.46
N GLU A 566 -42.45 -8.75 12.79
CA GLU A 566 -43.37 -7.63 12.97
C GLU A 566 -44.53 -7.67 11.96
N GLU A 567 -44.24 -8.11 10.74
CA GLU A 567 -45.19 -8.14 9.63
C GLU A 567 -44.90 -9.34 8.68
N ALA A 568 -45.93 -9.83 7.99
CA ALA A 568 -45.80 -10.88 6.98
C ALA A 568 -46.70 -10.64 5.76
N SER A 569 -46.21 -11.01 4.56
CA SER A 569 -46.98 -10.95 3.32
C SER A 569 -47.69 -12.28 3.03
N ASN A 570 -48.96 -12.19 2.63
CA ASN A 570 -49.79 -13.32 2.18
C ASN A 570 -50.05 -14.45 3.20
N ILE A 571 -49.50 -14.36 4.40
CA ILE A 571 -49.73 -15.25 5.54
C ILE A 571 -49.96 -14.42 6.83
N GLU A 572 -50.52 -15.04 7.85
CA GLU A 572 -50.57 -14.45 9.21
C GLU A 572 -49.34 -14.91 9.99
N LEU A 573 -48.83 -14.04 10.87
CA LEU A 573 -47.81 -14.45 11.84
C LEU A 573 -48.42 -15.46 12.82
N PHE A 574 -47.59 -16.40 13.23
CA PHE A 574 -48.00 -17.50 14.09
C PHE A 574 -46.99 -17.66 15.22
N ASP A 575 -47.46 -17.59 16.46
CA ASP A 575 -46.67 -17.85 17.66
C ASP A 575 -46.19 -19.31 17.67
N LEU A 576 -44.90 -19.50 17.39
CA LEU A 576 -44.23 -20.80 17.41
C LEU A 576 -43.21 -20.82 18.54
N ASP A 577 -43.59 -21.46 19.65
CA ASP A 577 -42.78 -21.61 20.87
C ASP A 577 -42.41 -20.26 21.55
N GLY A 578 -43.31 -19.29 21.47
CA GLY A 578 -43.16 -17.98 22.12
C GLY A 578 -42.64 -16.87 21.21
N ASP A 579 -42.33 -17.18 19.94
CA ASP A 579 -41.80 -16.24 18.95
C ASP A 579 -42.81 -16.11 17.78
N GLU A 580 -43.20 -14.87 17.42
CA GLU A 580 -44.03 -14.59 16.24
C GLU A 580 -43.26 -14.96 14.96
N SER A 581 -43.69 -16.04 14.30
CA SER A 581 -42.95 -16.69 13.21
C SER A 581 -43.72 -16.61 11.90
N ILE A 582 -43.00 -16.68 10.77
CA ILE A 582 -43.62 -16.81 9.45
C ILE A 582 -43.88 -18.28 9.14
N VAL A 583 -45.16 -18.63 8.98
CA VAL A 583 -45.64 -20.00 8.82
C VAL A 583 -46.59 -20.10 7.63
N ALA A 584 -46.23 -20.95 6.65
CA ALA A 584 -47.11 -21.35 5.56
C ALA A 584 -47.51 -22.81 5.72
N ASP A 585 -48.62 -23.04 6.42
CA ASP A 585 -49.14 -24.38 6.72
C ASP A 585 -50.20 -24.86 5.71
N GLN A 586 -49.89 -24.70 4.42
CA GLN A 586 -50.74 -25.16 3.31
C GLN A 586 -49.97 -26.05 2.35
N ASN A 587 -50.61 -27.10 1.81
CA ASN A 587 -49.99 -27.90 0.74
C ASN A 587 -50.11 -27.15 -0.59
N GLY A 588 -49.05 -27.17 -1.40
CA GLY A 588 -49.05 -26.59 -2.74
C GLY A 588 -47.67 -26.12 -3.20
N CYS A 589 -47.54 -26.00 -4.53
CA CYS A 589 -46.36 -25.44 -5.18
C CYS A 589 -46.16 -23.96 -4.82
N GLN A 590 -44.93 -23.61 -4.41
CA GLN A 590 -44.45 -22.24 -4.21
C GLN A 590 -45.24 -21.44 -3.18
N ASN A 591 -45.24 -21.93 -1.95
CA ASN A 591 -45.60 -21.08 -0.81
C ASN A 591 -44.49 -20.05 -0.62
N SER A 592 -44.74 -18.85 -1.15
CA SER A 592 -43.83 -17.71 -1.12
C SER A 592 -44.37 -16.60 -0.23
N TYR A 593 -43.59 -16.19 0.74
CA TYR A 593 -43.98 -15.16 1.71
C TYR A 593 -42.75 -14.38 2.19
N VAL A 594 -42.99 -13.13 2.58
CA VAL A 594 -41.97 -12.24 3.15
C VAL A 594 -42.33 -11.96 4.59
N GLY A 595 -41.39 -12.17 5.51
CA GLY A 595 -41.47 -11.68 6.89
C GLY A 595 -40.55 -10.48 7.09
N VAL A 596 -40.99 -9.49 7.87
CA VAL A 596 -40.18 -8.33 8.25
C VAL A 596 -39.87 -8.38 9.74
N ILE A 597 -38.62 -8.14 10.12
CA ILE A 597 -38.12 -8.20 11.50
C ILE A 597 -37.08 -7.10 11.75
N SER A 598 -36.96 -6.63 12.99
CA SER A 598 -35.88 -5.70 13.41
C SER A 598 -34.82 -6.44 14.21
N LEU A 599 -33.57 -6.42 13.74
CA LEU A 599 -32.44 -7.13 14.35
C LEU A 599 -31.27 -6.17 14.59
N LYS A 600 -30.37 -6.50 15.53
CA LYS A 600 -29.16 -5.72 15.77
C LYS A 600 -28.04 -6.10 14.81
N GLU A 601 -27.43 -5.09 14.23
CA GLU A 601 -26.27 -5.26 13.36
C GLU A 601 -25.07 -5.87 14.08
N GLY A 602 -24.46 -6.89 13.45
CA GLY A 602 -23.25 -7.56 13.93
C GLY A 602 -23.45 -8.54 15.09
N VAL A 603 -24.71 -8.83 15.47
CA VAL A 603 -25.05 -9.80 16.52
C VAL A 603 -25.39 -11.16 15.89
N ASP A 604 -24.87 -12.24 16.48
CA ASP A 604 -25.22 -13.61 16.11
C ASP A 604 -26.64 -13.94 16.57
N TYR A 605 -27.48 -14.36 15.62
CA TYR A 605 -28.84 -14.83 15.84
C TYR A 605 -28.98 -16.28 15.41
N ASP A 606 -29.46 -17.13 16.30
CA ASP A 606 -29.85 -18.48 15.92
C ASP A 606 -31.19 -18.43 15.18
N PHE A 607 -31.36 -19.29 14.19
CA PHE A 607 -32.61 -19.42 13.45
C PHE A 607 -33.01 -20.87 13.23
N GLU A 608 -34.28 -21.06 12.90
CA GLU A 608 -34.88 -22.35 12.63
C GLU A 608 -35.78 -22.25 11.40
N GLY A 609 -35.62 -23.20 10.48
CA GLY A 609 -36.57 -23.46 9.40
C GLY A 609 -37.12 -24.87 9.51
N ILE A 610 -38.44 -25.02 9.39
CA ILE A 610 -39.11 -26.32 9.32
C ILE A 610 -39.76 -26.47 7.96
N HIS A 611 -39.61 -27.64 7.35
CA HIS A 611 -40.17 -27.98 6.05
C HIS A 611 -40.89 -29.32 6.13
N VAL A 612 -42.09 -29.39 5.56
CA VAL A 612 -42.90 -30.61 5.51
C VAL A 612 -43.33 -30.84 4.08
N GLU A 613 -42.82 -31.91 3.49
CA GLU A 613 -43.11 -32.28 2.11
C GLU A 613 -44.16 -33.37 1.98
N ARG A 614 -44.99 -33.26 0.95
CA ARG A 614 -46.08 -34.18 0.65
C ARG A 614 -46.27 -34.44 -0.84
N GLY A 615 -45.45 -35.33 -1.37
CA GLY A 615 -45.67 -35.89 -2.70
C GLY A 615 -45.19 -34.94 -3.79
N GLY A 616 -44.56 -35.49 -4.84
CA GLY A 616 -44.01 -34.65 -5.91
C GLY A 616 -42.56 -34.26 -5.63
N ASP A 617 -42.15 -33.13 -6.18
CA ASP A 617 -40.80 -32.57 -6.01
C ASP A 617 -40.72 -31.90 -4.64
N ALA A 618 -39.50 -31.66 -4.15
CA ALA A 618 -39.32 -31.02 -2.85
C ALA A 618 -38.29 -29.91 -2.88
N GLY A 619 -38.57 -28.80 -2.20
CA GLY A 619 -37.55 -27.77 -2.03
C GLY A 619 -37.94 -26.61 -1.12
N MET A 620 -36.92 -26.00 -0.52
CA MET A 620 -37.06 -24.81 0.33
C MET A 620 -35.84 -23.91 0.18
N GLN A 621 -36.08 -22.61 0.13
CA GLN A 621 -35.03 -21.59 0.14
C GLN A 621 -35.41 -20.38 0.99
N VAL A 622 -34.39 -19.74 1.55
CA VAL A 622 -34.52 -18.49 2.32
C VAL A 622 -33.55 -17.45 1.76
N LEU A 623 -34.10 -16.29 1.40
CA LEU A 623 -33.36 -15.12 0.97
C LEU A 623 -33.58 -13.97 1.95
N ALA A 624 -32.63 -13.04 2.05
CA ALA A 624 -32.69 -11.88 2.93
C ALA A 624 -32.36 -10.57 2.18
N ALA A 625 -32.99 -9.49 2.61
CA ALA A 625 -32.77 -8.13 2.15
C ALA A 625 -32.89 -7.16 3.33
N VAL A 626 -32.02 -6.16 3.46
CA VAL A 626 -32.25 -5.08 4.44
C VAL A 626 -33.30 -4.11 3.91
N GLY A 627 -34.11 -3.59 4.82
CA GLY A 627 -35.30 -2.79 4.55
C GLY A 627 -36.60 -3.59 4.68
N ASN A 628 -37.73 -2.88 4.63
CA ASN A 628 -39.05 -3.49 4.58
C ASN A 628 -39.46 -3.67 3.11
N HIS A 629 -39.55 -4.93 2.67
CA HIS A 629 -39.89 -5.35 1.31
C HIS A 629 -41.18 -6.19 1.26
N ILE A 630 -42.16 -5.84 2.10
CA ILE A 630 -43.39 -6.64 2.27
C ILE A 630 -44.35 -6.58 1.07
N GLU A 631 -44.37 -5.47 0.32
CA GLU A 631 -45.40 -5.20 -0.70
C GLU A 631 -45.11 -5.79 -2.10
N GLU A 632 -43.85 -6.11 -2.44
CA GLU A 632 -43.48 -6.73 -3.72
C GLU A 632 -42.11 -7.45 -3.62
N PHE A 633 -42.03 -8.70 -4.10
CA PHE A 633 -40.76 -9.41 -4.21
C PHE A 633 -40.00 -8.92 -5.45
N ASP A 634 -38.92 -8.17 -5.25
CA ASP A 634 -37.93 -7.85 -6.28
C ASP A 634 -36.72 -8.79 -6.15
N PRO A 635 -36.51 -9.74 -7.08
CA PRO A 635 -35.42 -10.70 -7.01
C PRO A 635 -34.02 -10.06 -6.97
N ILE A 636 -33.88 -8.79 -7.39
CA ILE A 636 -32.59 -8.07 -7.37
C ILE A 636 -32.25 -7.60 -5.95
N GLN A 637 -33.25 -7.40 -5.07
CA GLN A 637 -33.06 -6.87 -3.72
C GLN A 637 -32.71 -7.96 -2.69
N PHE A 638 -32.99 -9.23 -3.02
CA PHE A 638 -32.86 -10.35 -2.09
C PHE A 638 -31.63 -11.21 -2.42
N THR A 639 -30.87 -11.56 -1.39
CA THR A 639 -29.69 -12.45 -1.50
C THR A 639 -29.96 -13.78 -0.81
N LEU A 640 -29.48 -14.89 -1.37
CA LEU A 640 -29.56 -16.21 -0.74
C LEU A 640 -28.81 -16.26 0.59
N LEU A 641 -29.45 -16.78 1.64
CA LEU A 641 -28.83 -16.96 2.94
C LEU A 641 -27.81 -18.12 2.89
N GLN A 642 -26.51 -17.79 2.94
CA GLN A 642 -25.41 -18.76 2.82
C GLN A 642 -24.14 -18.28 3.56
N THR A 643 -23.16 -19.16 3.78
CA THR A 643 -21.88 -18.83 4.45
C THR A 643 -20.99 -17.97 3.57
N ASP A 644 -21.14 -18.13 2.26
CA ASP A 644 -20.43 -17.37 1.23
C ASP A 644 -21.29 -16.21 0.70
N ALA A 645 -22.38 -15.84 1.41
CA ALA A 645 -23.20 -14.69 1.04
C ALA A 645 -22.24 -13.52 0.87
N ILE A 646 -22.21 -13.05 -0.38
CA ILE A 646 -21.11 -12.38 -1.06
C ILE A 646 -20.23 -11.62 -0.07
N LYS A 647 -18.95 -12.04 0.01
CA LYS A 647 -17.92 -11.31 0.75
C LYS A 647 -18.06 -9.83 0.43
N PHE A 648 -18.20 -9.01 1.47
CA PHE A 648 -18.18 -7.55 1.37
C PHE A 648 -16.98 -7.10 0.52
N SER A 649 -17.21 -6.87 -0.77
CA SER A 649 -16.28 -6.10 -1.59
C SER A 649 -16.57 -4.66 -1.27
N ARG A 650 -15.92 -4.14 -0.22
CA ARG A 650 -15.74 -2.70 -0.17
C ARG A 650 -14.80 -2.39 -1.33
N ASN A 651 -15.33 -1.82 -2.41
CA ASN A 651 -14.53 -1.20 -3.46
C ASN A 651 -13.82 0.00 -2.82
N VAL A 652 -12.67 -0.23 -2.20
CA VAL A 652 -11.83 0.84 -1.69
C VAL A 652 -10.92 1.29 -2.83
N GLY A 653 -11.47 2.13 -3.68
CA GLY A 653 -10.68 2.83 -4.70
C GLY A 653 -9.90 3.96 -4.08
N MET A 654 -8.81 4.33 -4.73
CA MET A 654 -8.11 5.55 -4.39
C MET A 654 -8.72 6.69 -5.18
N GLN A 655 -9.28 7.66 -4.46
CA GLN A 655 -9.90 8.84 -5.07
C GLN A 655 -8.82 9.76 -5.65
N LEU A 656 -9.09 10.38 -6.81
CA LEU A 656 -8.28 11.49 -7.31
C LEU A 656 -8.63 12.81 -6.63
N LEU A 657 -7.61 13.42 -6.04
CA LEU A 657 -7.65 14.79 -5.54
C LEU A 657 -7.09 15.75 -6.60
N SER A 658 -7.46 17.03 -6.53
CA SER A 658 -6.79 18.06 -7.34
C SER A 658 -5.34 18.24 -6.91
N GLN A 659 -4.48 18.60 -7.87
CA GLN A 659 -3.05 18.84 -7.63
C GLN A 659 -2.77 20.22 -6.99
N THR A 660 -3.81 21.05 -6.76
CA THR A 660 -3.64 22.46 -6.39
C THR A 660 -3.43 22.75 -4.91
N ASP A 661 -3.50 21.75 -4.05
CA ASP A 661 -3.27 22.00 -2.63
C ASP A 661 -1.84 21.56 -2.30
N GLY A 662 -0.93 22.52 -2.27
CA GLY A 662 0.15 22.48 -1.28
C GLY A 662 -0.44 22.23 0.12
N PRO A 663 0.39 22.05 1.17
CA PRO A 663 -0.13 21.93 2.52
C PRO A 663 -1.19 23.01 2.78
N ILE A 664 -2.32 22.69 3.43
CA ILE A 664 -3.34 23.70 3.73
C ILE A 664 -2.61 24.90 4.38
N GLY A 665 -2.81 26.09 3.83
CA GLY A 665 -2.06 27.30 4.21
C GLY A 665 -0.90 27.70 3.28
N ASP A 666 -0.52 26.90 2.29
CA ASP A 666 0.43 27.26 1.23
C ASP A 666 -0.29 28.15 0.20
N TYR A 667 -0.25 29.46 0.45
CA TYR A 667 -1.02 30.45 -0.30
C TYR A 667 -0.30 30.90 -1.57
N ASN A 668 1.03 30.73 -1.65
CA ASN A 668 1.83 31.05 -2.83
C ASN A 668 2.07 29.84 -3.75
N GLN A 669 1.61 28.64 -3.36
CA GLN A 669 1.71 27.37 -4.09
C GLN A 669 3.15 26.95 -4.37
N ASN A 670 4.07 27.28 -3.45
CA ASN A 670 5.49 26.93 -3.58
C ASN A 670 5.83 25.56 -2.96
N GLY A 671 4.86 24.90 -2.32
CA GLY A 671 5.00 23.59 -1.67
C GLY A 671 5.52 23.66 -0.23
N GLN A 672 5.69 24.85 0.36
CA GLN A 672 6.20 25.07 1.70
C GLN A 672 5.22 25.93 2.51
N LEU A 673 5.13 25.66 3.82
CA LEU A 673 4.50 26.57 4.78
C LEU A 673 5.58 27.46 5.37
N ASP A 674 5.68 28.70 4.89
CA ASP A 674 6.72 29.65 5.29
C ASP A 674 6.19 31.06 5.58
N ALA A 675 7.11 32.01 5.83
CA ALA A 675 6.72 33.38 6.20
C ALA A 675 6.01 34.13 5.07
N GLU A 676 6.23 33.76 3.80
CA GLU A 676 5.59 34.40 2.66
C GLU A 676 4.08 34.12 2.63
N ASP A 677 3.66 32.94 3.10
CA ASP A 677 2.24 32.61 3.26
C ASP A 677 1.57 33.47 4.32
N LEU A 678 2.23 33.66 5.46
CA LEU A 678 1.72 34.52 6.53
C LEU A 678 1.66 35.99 6.11
N ASP A 679 2.55 36.43 5.22
CA ASP A 679 2.48 37.77 4.63
C ASP A 679 1.28 37.91 3.67
N LEU A 680 0.99 36.89 2.87
CA LEU A 680 -0.22 36.85 2.03
C LEU A 680 -1.49 36.82 2.88
N GLN A 681 -1.51 36.06 3.97
CA GLN A 681 -2.64 35.99 4.88
C GLN A 681 -2.91 37.34 5.58
N ALA A 682 -1.87 38.11 5.92
CA ALA A 682 -2.05 39.47 6.47
C ALA A 682 -2.77 40.40 5.47
N LEU A 683 -2.45 40.29 4.17
CA LEU A 683 -3.18 41.01 3.11
C LEU A 683 -4.63 40.52 3.00
N ALA A 684 -4.88 39.21 3.15
CA ALA A 684 -6.20 38.61 3.11
C ALA A 684 -7.08 39.03 4.30
N ILE A 685 -6.52 39.19 5.51
CA ILE A 685 -7.25 39.72 6.69
C ILE A 685 -7.77 41.13 6.40
N ALA A 686 -6.96 42.00 5.80
CA ALA A 686 -7.38 43.34 5.40
C ALA A 686 -8.43 43.33 4.28
N GLY A 687 -8.36 42.36 3.37
CA GLY A 687 -9.25 42.21 2.21
C GLY A 687 -10.53 41.39 2.46
N GLN A 688 -10.57 40.60 3.53
CA GLN A 688 -11.57 39.57 3.81
C GLN A 688 -11.74 38.56 2.67
N ASP A 689 -10.62 38.02 2.15
CA ASP A 689 -10.63 36.98 1.13
C ASP A 689 -10.88 35.60 1.75
N LEU A 690 -12.12 35.12 1.66
CA LEU A 690 -12.57 33.86 2.28
C LEU A 690 -11.81 32.60 1.83
N SER A 691 -10.93 32.68 0.84
CA SER A 691 -10.02 31.56 0.53
C SER A 691 -8.96 31.32 1.62
N PHE A 692 -8.80 32.24 2.57
CA PHE A 692 -7.87 32.18 3.70
C PHE A 692 -8.57 31.87 5.04
N ASP A 693 -9.89 31.61 5.03
CA ASP A 693 -10.69 31.22 6.21
C ASP A 693 -10.40 29.75 6.56
N LEU A 694 -9.58 29.53 7.58
CA LEU A 694 -9.09 28.21 8.00
C LEU A 694 -9.98 27.56 9.06
N ASN A 695 -10.76 28.35 9.80
CA ASN A 695 -11.65 27.83 10.84
C ASN A 695 -13.11 27.68 10.37
N SER A 696 -13.42 28.11 9.14
CA SER A 696 -14.74 28.09 8.50
C SER A 696 -15.82 28.87 9.25
N ASP A 697 -15.45 29.95 9.96
CA ASP A 697 -16.40 30.81 10.67
C ASP A 697 -17.00 31.92 9.80
N GLY A 698 -16.54 32.03 8.54
CA GLY A 698 -17.02 33.00 7.56
C GLY A 698 -16.35 34.37 7.66
N THR A 699 -15.26 34.49 8.43
CA THR A 699 -14.40 35.68 8.51
C THR A 699 -12.94 35.28 8.38
N VAL A 700 -12.09 36.22 7.91
CA VAL A 700 -10.63 36.00 7.87
C VAL A 700 -10.00 36.92 8.89
N ASP A 701 -9.54 36.36 10.00
CA ASP A 701 -9.06 37.14 11.13
C ASP A 701 -7.86 36.49 11.87
N LEU A 702 -7.59 36.97 13.09
CA LEU A 702 -6.48 36.50 13.90
C LEU A 702 -6.60 35.00 14.26
N VAL A 703 -7.81 34.46 14.32
CA VAL A 703 -8.05 33.05 14.64
C VAL A 703 -7.53 32.16 13.50
N ASP A 704 -7.73 32.54 12.24
CA ASP A 704 -7.18 31.81 11.08
C ASP A 704 -5.65 31.82 11.09
N ARG A 705 -5.08 32.98 11.41
CA ARG A 705 -3.62 33.13 11.56
C ARG A 705 -3.07 32.26 12.67
N GLN A 706 -3.81 32.16 13.78
CA GLN A 706 -3.46 31.24 14.86
C GLN A 706 -3.52 29.79 14.37
N VAL A 707 -4.57 29.36 13.67
CA VAL A 707 -4.67 28.00 13.11
C VAL A 707 -3.49 27.70 12.18
N TRP A 708 -3.11 28.63 11.30
CA TRP A 708 -1.97 28.46 10.40
C TRP A 708 -0.66 28.19 11.16
N VAL A 709 -0.32 29.06 12.11
CA VAL A 709 0.95 28.98 12.86
C VAL A 709 0.95 27.76 13.78
N ASN A 710 -0.16 27.56 14.48
CA ASN A 710 -0.26 26.61 15.56
C ASN A 710 -0.45 25.19 15.07
N ASP A 711 -1.33 25.00 14.10
CA ASP A 711 -1.86 23.69 13.74
C ASP A 711 -1.29 23.20 12.42
N LEU A 712 -1.06 24.09 11.45
CA LEU A 712 -0.51 23.74 10.14
C LEU A 712 1.02 23.72 10.14
N LYS A 713 1.66 24.78 10.63
CA LYS A 713 3.14 24.88 10.72
C LYS A 713 3.73 24.18 11.95
N ASN A 714 2.91 23.91 12.97
CA ASN A 714 3.35 23.43 14.28
C ASN A 714 4.45 24.31 14.90
N SER A 715 4.20 25.62 14.97
CA SER A 715 5.11 26.62 15.55
C SER A 715 4.35 27.53 16.53
N TRP A 716 5.04 28.45 17.20
CA TRP A 716 4.48 29.38 18.18
C TRP A 716 4.23 30.76 17.56
N MET A 717 3.15 31.43 17.98
CA MET A 717 3.04 32.88 17.74
C MET A 717 4.26 33.59 18.34
N GLY A 718 5.01 34.33 17.53
CA GLY A 718 6.25 34.99 17.96
C GLY A 718 7.54 34.37 17.42
N ASP A 719 7.48 33.15 16.91
CA ASP A 719 8.59 32.47 16.23
C ASP A 719 8.81 33.12 14.84
N ALA A 720 9.79 34.01 14.74
CA ALA A 720 9.98 34.88 13.59
C ALA A 720 10.70 34.17 12.43
N ASN A 721 11.45 33.11 12.72
CA ASN A 721 12.17 32.30 11.73
C ASN A 721 11.47 30.96 11.42
N LEU A 722 10.36 30.67 12.10
CA LEU A 722 9.56 29.45 11.99
C LEU A 722 10.37 28.17 12.25
N ASP A 723 11.31 28.21 13.20
CA ASP A 723 12.14 27.05 13.58
C ASP A 723 11.47 26.11 14.61
N GLY A 724 10.25 26.45 15.02
CA GLY A 724 9.42 25.69 15.96
C GLY A 724 9.53 26.19 17.40
N GLU A 725 10.41 27.15 17.69
CA GLU A 725 10.61 27.74 19.01
C GLU A 725 10.32 29.24 19.01
N PHE A 726 9.63 29.75 20.04
CA PHE A 726 9.60 31.19 20.30
C PHE A 726 10.56 31.52 21.43
N ASN A 727 11.71 32.13 21.12
CA ASN A 727 12.78 32.39 22.08
C ASN A 727 13.44 33.78 21.88
N SER A 728 14.50 34.04 22.65
CA SER A 728 15.23 35.31 22.56
C SER A 728 15.89 35.60 21.21
N ASN A 729 16.17 34.59 20.37
CA ASN A 729 16.72 34.81 19.02
C ASN A 729 15.70 35.49 18.11
N ASP A 730 14.43 35.10 18.17
CA ASP A 730 13.34 35.73 17.40
C ASP A 730 13.23 37.22 17.70
N LEU A 731 13.25 37.55 19.00
CA LEU A 731 13.22 38.93 19.46
C LEU A 731 14.42 39.72 18.94
N VAL A 732 15.60 39.12 18.95
CA VAL A 732 16.82 39.77 18.41
C VAL A 732 16.68 40.03 16.91
N VAL A 733 16.14 39.07 16.14
CA VAL A 733 15.94 39.21 14.69
C VAL A 733 14.99 40.36 14.39
N VAL A 734 13.79 40.38 14.98
CA VAL A 734 12.79 41.42 14.67
C VAL A 734 13.23 42.82 15.14
N PHE A 735 13.96 42.94 16.26
CA PHE A 735 14.46 44.24 16.72
C PHE A 735 15.65 44.76 15.91
N GLN A 736 16.42 43.90 15.24
CA GLN A 736 17.49 44.32 14.34
C GLN A 736 16.95 45.03 13.09
N VAL A 737 15.75 44.68 12.65
CA VAL A 737 15.06 45.32 11.52
C VAL A 737 14.71 46.78 11.84
N GLY A 738 14.37 47.07 13.10
CA GLY A 738 14.02 48.42 13.55
C GLY A 738 12.61 48.87 13.16
N ALA A 739 11.71 47.93 12.85
CA ALA A 739 10.33 48.20 12.49
C ALA A 739 9.42 48.55 13.70
N PHE A 740 9.82 48.15 14.92
CA PHE A 740 9.02 48.32 16.14
C PHE A 740 8.62 49.78 16.39
N GLU A 741 7.31 50.05 16.41
CA GLU A 741 6.73 51.38 16.65
C GLU A 741 7.27 52.46 15.68
N SER A 742 7.75 52.03 14.50
CA SER A 742 8.36 52.93 13.49
C SER A 742 7.33 53.58 12.57
N GLY A 743 6.15 52.96 12.43
CA GLY A 743 5.12 53.33 11.45
C GLY A 743 5.43 52.87 10.02
N ASN A 744 6.49 52.09 9.80
CA ASN A 744 6.74 51.40 8.54
C ASN A 744 6.02 50.05 8.53
N PRO A 745 5.62 49.55 7.33
CA PRO A 745 5.11 48.19 7.20
C PRO A 745 6.11 47.15 7.69
N ALA A 746 5.62 46.04 8.22
CA ALA A 746 6.42 44.88 8.63
C ALA A 746 5.81 43.58 8.08
N THR A 747 6.65 42.60 7.79
CA THR A 747 6.27 41.21 7.49
C THR A 747 6.25 40.35 8.75
N TRP A 748 5.84 39.08 8.65
CA TRP A 748 5.94 38.11 9.75
C TRP A 748 7.34 38.06 10.36
N SER A 749 8.36 37.88 9.52
CA SER A 749 9.77 37.79 9.93
C SER A 749 10.34 39.12 10.49
N GLU A 750 9.61 40.22 10.31
CA GLU A 750 9.95 41.55 10.83
C GLU A 750 9.11 41.96 12.05
N GLY A 751 8.16 41.11 12.47
CA GLY A 751 7.40 41.23 13.73
C GLY A 751 5.89 41.45 13.60
N ASP A 752 5.30 41.43 12.41
CA ASP A 752 3.84 41.52 12.20
C ASP A 752 3.13 40.18 12.50
N TRP A 753 3.03 39.86 13.79
CA TRP A 753 2.48 38.59 14.25
C TRP A 753 0.96 38.62 14.33
N ASN A 754 0.33 39.79 14.48
CA ASN A 754 -1.13 39.90 14.46
C ASN A 754 -1.72 40.08 13.04
N GLY A 755 -0.89 40.35 12.03
CA GLY A 755 -1.30 40.48 10.63
C GLY A 755 -1.93 41.83 10.29
N ASP A 756 -1.68 42.89 11.08
CA ASP A 756 -2.20 44.24 10.83
C ASP A 756 -1.27 45.10 9.94
N GLY A 757 -0.14 44.52 9.52
CA GLY A 757 0.85 45.14 8.66
C GLY A 757 1.85 46.02 9.41
N SER A 758 1.85 46.06 10.75
CA SER A 758 2.73 46.92 11.54
C SER A 758 3.29 46.23 12.78
N PHE A 759 4.61 46.25 12.98
CA PHE A 759 5.20 45.72 14.21
C PHE A 759 5.06 46.70 15.39
N THR A 760 4.17 46.42 16.33
CA THR A 760 3.89 47.26 17.51
C THR A 760 3.75 46.45 18.80
N SER A 761 3.40 47.13 19.90
CA SER A 761 3.12 46.46 21.17
C SER A 761 1.94 45.47 21.12
N SER A 762 1.03 45.53 20.15
CA SER A 762 -0.06 44.54 20.01
C SER A 762 0.44 43.17 19.54
N ASP A 763 1.49 43.11 18.72
CA ASP A 763 2.09 41.84 18.27
C ASP A 763 2.67 41.06 19.45
N PHE A 764 3.33 41.77 20.36
CA PHE A 764 3.79 41.17 21.61
C PHE A 764 2.64 40.61 22.44
N VAL A 765 1.51 41.29 22.49
CA VAL A 765 0.34 40.75 23.22
C VAL A 765 -0.11 39.43 22.61
N VAL A 766 -0.20 39.33 21.28
CA VAL A 766 -0.57 38.09 20.59
C VAL A 766 0.46 36.98 20.82
N ALA A 767 1.74 37.25 20.60
CA ALA A 767 2.81 36.27 20.77
C ALA A 767 2.90 35.74 22.22
N PHE A 768 2.87 36.63 23.21
CA PHE A 768 2.96 36.22 24.61
C PHE A 768 1.66 35.61 25.16
N GLN A 769 0.49 35.93 24.60
CA GLN A 769 -0.75 35.23 24.94
C GLN A 769 -0.74 33.76 24.51
N GLY A 770 -0.03 33.43 23.42
CA GLY A 770 0.20 32.04 22.99
C GLY A 770 1.02 31.22 23.99
N GLY A 771 1.76 31.87 24.90
CA GLY A 771 2.44 31.21 26.01
C GLY A 771 3.68 30.39 25.63
N GLY A 772 4.17 30.48 24.40
CA GLY A 772 5.29 29.66 23.88
C GLY A 772 6.71 30.15 24.23
N TYR A 773 6.85 31.35 24.80
CA TYR A 773 8.17 31.97 24.98
C TYR A 773 9.09 31.15 25.89
N GLU A 774 10.24 30.74 25.36
CA GLU A 774 11.27 29.93 26.04
C GLU A 774 10.76 28.54 26.50
N ASN A 775 9.71 28.01 25.85
CA ASN A 775 9.19 26.65 26.11
C ASN A 775 9.77 25.57 25.16
N GLY A 776 10.67 25.94 24.25
CA GLY A 776 11.27 25.04 23.25
C GLY A 776 10.32 24.69 22.11
N LEU A 777 10.65 23.63 21.36
CA LEU A 777 9.86 23.15 20.22
C LEU A 777 8.40 22.93 20.60
N ARG A 778 7.49 23.43 19.76
CA ARG A 778 6.06 23.16 19.93
C ARG A 778 5.77 21.65 19.84
N PRO A 779 5.07 21.06 20.82
CA PRO A 779 4.67 19.65 20.76
C PRO A 779 3.68 19.39 19.62
N GLU A 780 3.89 18.34 18.84
CA GLU A 780 2.97 17.92 17.77
C GLU A 780 1.56 17.60 18.32
N ASN A 781 0.53 18.05 17.59
CA ASN A 781 -0.88 17.94 17.95
C ASN A 781 -1.29 16.49 18.27
N GLY A 782 -1.43 16.15 19.56
CA GLY A 782 -2.02 14.88 20.00
C GLY A 782 -1.43 14.23 21.24
N VAL A 783 -0.28 14.67 21.76
CA VAL A 783 0.23 14.17 23.06
C VAL A 783 -0.14 15.18 24.14
N ILE A 784 -1.30 14.99 24.77
CA ILE A 784 -1.43 15.44 26.16
C ILE A 784 -0.34 14.68 26.90
N ALA A 785 0.77 15.34 27.21
CA ALA A 785 1.68 14.86 28.23
C ALA A 785 0.82 14.71 29.48
N VAL A 786 0.42 13.47 29.78
CA VAL A 786 -0.07 13.10 31.10
C VAL A 786 1.02 13.62 32.04
N PRO A 787 0.73 14.56 32.95
CA PRO A 787 1.75 14.98 33.90
C PRO A 787 2.18 13.71 34.62
N GLU A 788 3.42 13.27 34.39
CA GLU A 788 3.95 12.15 35.14
C GLU A 788 3.68 12.46 36.62
N PRO A 789 3.14 11.52 37.41
CA PRO A 789 2.96 11.75 38.83
C PRO A 789 4.34 12.09 39.37
N SER A 790 4.52 13.37 39.74
CA SER A 790 5.79 13.91 40.22
C SER A 790 6.48 12.86 41.08
N THR A 791 7.77 12.65 40.88
CA THR A 791 8.59 11.65 41.60
C THR A 791 8.42 11.75 43.13
N LEU A 792 7.95 12.90 43.63
CA LEU A 792 7.46 13.15 44.98
C LEU A 792 6.26 12.28 45.43
N LEU A 793 5.28 12.01 44.56
CA LEU A 793 4.12 11.15 44.86
C LEU A 793 4.52 9.68 44.95
N LEU A 794 5.39 9.19 44.06
CA LEU A 794 5.97 7.84 44.13
C LEU A 794 6.90 7.69 45.35
N LEU A 795 7.65 8.74 45.71
CA LEU A 795 8.44 8.77 46.96
C LEU A 795 7.56 8.82 48.22
N LEU A 796 6.42 9.51 48.19
CA LEU A 796 5.45 9.54 49.29
C LEU A 796 4.74 8.20 49.46
N ILE A 797 4.37 7.53 48.37
CA ILE A 797 3.79 6.18 48.39
C ILE A 797 4.84 5.17 48.88
N ALA A 798 6.10 5.25 48.42
CA ALA A 798 7.18 4.40 48.91
C ALA A 798 7.50 4.64 50.41
N ALA A 799 7.43 5.88 50.89
CA ALA A 799 7.61 6.22 52.30
C ALA A 799 6.47 5.71 53.20
N LEU A 800 5.25 5.62 52.67
CA LEU A 800 4.09 5.06 53.38
C LEU A 800 4.22 3.54 53.61
N PHE A 801 4.94 2.81 52.74
CA PHE A 801 5.25 1.38 52.94
C PHE A 801 6.43 1.12 53.88
N TRP A 802 7.15 2.15 54.33
CA TRP A 802 8.32 2.05 55.22
C TRP A 802 8.09 2.57 56.65
N LEU A 803 6.84 2.82 57.05
CA LEU A 803 6.51 3.14 58.44
C LEU A 803 6.41 1.86 59.29
N PRO A 804 7.28 1.65 60.30
CA PRO A 804 7.15 0.53 61.21
C PRO A 804 5.89 0.72 62.06
N THR A 805 5.00 -0.28 62.06
CA THR A 805 3.81 -0.35 62.91
C THR A 805 4.23 -0.33 64.38
N ARG A 806 4.20 0.87 64.99
CA ARG A 806 4.27 1.03 66.45
C ARG A 806 2.94 0.57 67.05
N VAL A 807 2.93 -0.66 67.57
CA VAL A 807 1.89 -1.14 68.49
C VAL A 807 2.03 -0.34 69.80
N SER A 808 1.19 0.67 70.01
CA SER A 808 0.99 1.26 71.33
C SER A 808 -0.12 0.51 72.07
N ARG A 809 0.28 -0.39 72.97
CA ARG A 809 -0.55 -0.81 74.11
C ARG A 809 -0.59 0.34 75.12
N SER A 810 -1.79 0.77 75.51
CA SER A 810 -2.06 1.06 76.93
C SER A 810 -3.57 1.07 77.20
N VAL A 811 -3.89 0.57 78.38
CA VAL A 811 -5.14 0.79 79.14
C VAL A 811 -5.60 2.24 79.07
#